data_AF-A3UKQ5-F1
#
_entry.id   AF-A3UKQ5-F1
#
_cell.length_a   1.000
_cell.length_b   1.000
_cell.length_c   1.000
_cell.angle_alpha   90.00
_cell.angle_beta   90.00
_cell.angle_gamma   90.00
#
_symmetry.space_group_name_H-M   'P 1'
#
loop_
_entity.id
_entity.type
_entity.pdbx_description
1 polymer ?
#
loop_
_entity_poly.entity_id
_entity_poly.type
_entity_poly.pdbx_seq_one_letter_code
_entity_poly.pdbx_strand_id
1 'polypeptide(L)'
;MNAVVSVRHAYDREAFLKAAQSRFAAAFGDSGPDAASFLEQLWGDALADDLAGISEQDAISLAEEFWRYGVERGSDKLLVRVRTAHGADGRNLERDILEVIGQDRPFLVDSVMGEIASQGLDVLAMFHPVVQVRRDDEGQRVASGGRCLNESMIQVHLDLLSEDLRERLVAGVRATLDDVRDAVEDWNDMRAEMDDAIDHLTNANTSASKEEQEEAVAFLRWLRDNHFAFLGSRTYQFDFEKGAEGDHKPEVKSESGRGVLRDPERKVLRKSAEPMMLTPAIEAYMRAPSPVIVAKANMKSRVHRRVYMDYIGVKRYDADGNVVGETRFVGLFTAEAYDQMAREVPLIRRKVRRVLDKAAKAPGSHSAKKLQNIVENYPRDELFQTEEQDLLDISLGILHLHDRPRTKLFMRRDQFDRFVSCLLFVPRDRYNSKVRELAGEKIREAFNGRLSAFYPQFGDAPLARVHFIVGLDPFNHPEPDPSELDREIAALARTWEDELHNAARNSGDAELRRAVTRYLDGYSAGYRERFTPEDALADIGRMERVKASEDTSARAYRVEKDGEDRLRVKLYRCGEPVALSGVMPVLENLGLHVLAEAGYPVQRHGENGAETVWVHEFEASLNGESASKIDSEAEAFESALLAVLNGQTEDDGFNKLVLAIGVSWREAAFLRTVARYRQQTGLDPSQAIQEEALAANPEIARGLLELVNTKFNPELDFGEESRESHAKDVSKAIRILLERVESLDHDRALRRMLRLIEAVLRTNFFQTDEEGRAKPWISMKIASRDVRELPDPKPYREIFVWSPRVEGVHIRFGPVARGGLRWSDRREDFRTEVLGLVKAQQVKNAVIVPVGSKGGFYPKQLPDRSDRDAWLAEGQEAYKTFLRGLLDITDNLVDDGVKRPDNVVCWDDEDPYLVVAADKGTATFSDLANSVAQTEYDFWLGDAFASGGSAGYDHKKMGITARGGWVSVQRHFREMGKDIQNEPFTVIGVGDMSGDVFGNGMLLSKQIRLIAAFDHRDIFIDPNPTDLEKTWEERKRLFELGRSSWQDYDKSLISKGGGIFPRAAKSIKLSDEIRELTGLKAQTAPATTLIKALLKADVELLWFGGIGTYVKASTEQNYQVGDKANDALRIDANELNAKVIGEGANLGVTQAARIEYARKGGRVNADFVDNSAGVDSSDHEVNIKILLNPMVREGSMKLDDRNTLLESMTDTVAHHVLEHNYDQTLAITIAKEHAVEDLDAHERLMERLEQDG
;
A
#
# COMPACT_ATOMS: atom_id res chain seq x y z
N MET A 1 -34.46 38.48 15.89
CA MET A 1 -33.41 38.15 16.89
C MET A 1 -32.54 39.38 17.04
N ASN A 2 -32.57 40.02 18.21
CA ASN A 2 -31.65 41.11 18.50
C ASN A 2 -30.25 40.50 18.58
N ALA A 3 -29.36 40.87 17.67
CA ALA A 3 -27.94 40.53 17.81
C ALA A 3 -27.45 41.18 19.10
N VAL A 4 -27.15 40.36 20.11
CA VAL A 4 -26.45 40.79 21.31
C VAL A 4 -24.99 40.93 20.89
N VAL A 5 -24.55 42.15 20.58
CA VAL A 5 -23.14 42.45 20.43
C VAL A 5 -22.59 42.62 21.85
N SER A 6 -21.94 41.58 22.40
CA SER A 6 -21.38 41.63 23.75
C SER A 6 -20.01 42.32 23.73
N VAL A 7 -19.98 43.65 23.69
CA VAL A 7 -18.74 44.40 23.98
C VAL A 7 -18.55 44.40 25.49
N ARG A 8 -17.51 43.72 25.99
CA ARG A 8 -17.16 43.67 27.43
C ARG A 8 -15.89 44.47 27.66
N HIS A 9 -15.91 45.40 28.61
CA HIS A 9 -14.72 46.15 29.04
C HIS A 9 -13.76 45.22 29.81
N ALA A 10 -12.46 45.46 29.70
CA ALA A 10 -11.41 44.65 30.32
C ALA A 10 -11.46 44.69 31.85
N TYR A 11 -11.86 45.84 32.41
CA TYR A 11 -11.83 46.09 33.85
C TYR A 11 -13.16 46.68 34.34
N ASP A 12 -13.48 46.44 35.60
CA ASP A 12 -14.63 47.10 36.25
C ASP A 12 -14.38 48.61 36.37
N ARG A 13 -15.38 49.43 36.03
CA ARG A 13 -15.24 50.89 35.97
C ARG A 13 -14.85 51.51 37.31
N GLU A 14 -15.56 51.12 38.37
CA GLU A 14 -15.36 51.73 39.69
C GLU A 14 -14.05 51.28 40.32
N ALA A 15 -13.69 50.00 40.15
CA ALA A 15 -12.41 49.46 40.59
C ALA A 15 -11.22 50.14 39.88
N PHE A 16 -11.27 50.24 38.54
CA PHE A 16 -10.19 50.80 37.73
C PHE A 16 -9.96 52.27 38.06
N LEU A 17 -11.02 53.09 38.04
CA LEU A 17 -10.89 54.53 38.30
C LEU A 17 -10.39 54.82 39.71
N LYS A 18 -10.85 54.05 40.72
CA LYS A 18 -10.39 54.22 42.10
C LYS A 18 -8.92 53.86 42.27
N ALA A 19 -8.48 52.74 41.68
CA ALA A 19 -7.08 52.32 41.71
C ALA A 19 -6.19 53.31 40.94
N ALA A 20 -6.65 53.78 39.78
CA ALA A 20 -5.92 54.72 38.94
C ALA A 20 -5.76 56.09 39.59
N GLN A 21 -6.83 56.66 40.16
CA GLN A 21 -6.78 57.92 40.90
C GLN A 21 -5.85 57.85 42.11
N SER A 22 -5.87 56.73 42.86
CA SER A 22 -4.95 56.55 44.00
C SER A 22 -3.48 56.55 43.55
N ARG A 23 -3.18 55.92 42.41
CA ARG A 23 -1.82 55.85 41.87
C ARG A 23 -1.36 57.18 41.27
N PHE A 24 -2.23 57.85 40.51
CA PHE A 24 -1.96 59.19 39.97
C PHE A 24 -1.78 60.22 41.09
N ALA A 25 -2.55 60.12 42.17
CA ALA A 25 -2.41 61.01 43.32
C ALA A 25 -1.03 60.88 44.00
N ALA A 26 -0.51 59.65 44.09
CA ALA A 26 0.82 59.38 44.62
C ALA A 26 1.95 59.88 43.70
N ALA A 27 1.75 59.82 42.38
CA ALA A 27 2.76 60.19 41.39
C ALA A 27 2.79 61.70 41.05
N PHE A 28 1.65 62.39 41.09
CA PHE A 28 1.51 63.77 40.59
C PHE A 28 0.86 64.75 41.60
N GLY A 29 0.45 64.32 42.79
CA GLY A 29 -0.30 65.14 43.75
C GLY A 29 -1.81 65.13 43.49
N ASP A 30 -2.56 66.16 43.92
CA ASP A 30 -4.02 66.16 43.74
C ASP A 30 -4.39 66.04 42.25
N SER A 31 -5.11 64.97 41.90
CA SER A 31 -5.40 64.60 40.51
C SER A 31 -6.49 65.52 39.98
N GLY A 32 -6.08 66.55 39.24
CA GLY A 32 -6.97 67.54 38.63
C GLY A 32 -8.04 66.92 37.71
N PRO A 33 -9.06 67.72 37.32
CA PRO A 33 -10.17 67.25 36.48
C PRO A 33 -9.72 66.76 35.08
N ASP A 34 -8.57 67.22 34.61
CA ASP A 34 -7.92 66.78 33.37
C ASP A 34 -7.37 65.35 33.47
N ALA A 35 -6.71 65.00 34.56
CA ALA A 35 -6.23 63.63 34.82
C ALA A 35 -7.39 62.64 35.02
N ALA A 36 -8.48 63.08 35.67
CA ALA A 36 -9.68 62.26 35.81
C ALA A 36 -10.34 61.98 34.45
N SER A 37 -10.44 63.00 33.59
CA SER A 37 -10.98 62.85 32.23
C SER A 37 -10.13 61.92 31.35
N PHE A 38 -8.80 61.99 31.47
CA PHE A 38 -7.87 61.08 30.78
C PHE A 38 -8.13 59.61 31.16
N LEU A 39 -8.20 59.33 32.46
CA LEU A 39 -8.39 57.97 32.98
C LEU A 39 -9.76 57.39 32.62
N GLU A 40 -10.80 58.22 32.62
CA GLU A 40 -12.15 57.81 32.23
C GLU A 40 -12.24 57.44 30.75
N GLN A 41 -11.63 58.24 29.86
CA GLN A 41 -11.58 57.96 28.42
C GLN A 41 -10.75 56.71 28.13
N LEU A 42 -9.59 56.54 28.80
CA LEU A 42 -8.75 55.35 28.62
C LEU A 42 -9.46 54.06 29.07
N TRP A 43 -10.25 54.11 30.14
CA TRP A 43 -11.10 52.98 30.55
C TRP A 43 -12.21 52.70 29.51
N GLY A 44 -12.81 53.74 28.92
CA GLY A 44 -13.85 53.59 27.90
C GLY A 44 -13.36 52.85 26.64
N ASP A 45 -12.09 53.03 26.30
CA ASP A 45 -11.43 52.36 25.16
C ASP A 45 -10.86 50.96 25.54
N ALA A 46 -10.87 50.58 26.82
CA ALA A 46 -10.27 49.34 27.32
C ALA A 46 -11.20 48.12 27.17
N LEU A 47 -11.20 47.50 25.99
CA LEU A 47 -11.97 46.28 25.72
C LEU A 47 -11.25 45.00 26.18
N ALA A 48 -12.03 44.00 26.63
CA ALA A 48 -11.50 42.77 27.24
C ALA A 48 -10.66 41.93 26.26
N ASP A 49 -11.01 41.93 24.98
CA ASP A 49 -10.31 41.15 23.94
C ASP A 49 -8.97 41.81 23.57
N ASP A 50 -8.89 43.15 23.56
CA ASP A 50 -7.70 43.93 23.19
C ASP A 50 -6.63 43.95 24.30
N LEU A 51 -7.06 43.78 25.56
CA LEU A 51 -6.19 43.84 26.75
C LEU A 51 -5.91 42.45 27.36
N ALA A 52 -6.08 41.38 26.57
CA ALA A 52 -5.71 40.03 26.99
C ALA A 52 -4.24 39.98 27.48
N GLY A 53 -4.04 39.45 28.70
CA GLY A 53 -2.73 39.37 29.35
C GLY A 53 -2.25 40.63 30.08
N ILE A 54 -3.00 41.73 30.02
CA ILE A 54 -2.70 42.99 30.72
C ILE A 54 -3.58 43.10 31.96
N SER A 55 -2.97 43.09 33.14
CA SER A 55 -3.72 43.26 34.38
C SER A 55 -4.17 44.72 34.56
N GLU A 56 -5.19 44.93 35.39
CA GLU A 56 -5.66 46.27 35.77
C GLU A 56 -4.50 47.17 36.26
N GLN A 57 -3.59 46.62 37.07
CA GLN A 57 -2.44 47.37 37.58
C GLN A 57 -1.42 47.72 36.49
N ASP A 58 -1.21 46.83 35.52
CA ASP A 58 -0.33 47.08 34.38
C ASP A 58 -0.89 48.21 33.49
N ALA A 59 -2.18 48.16 33.17
CA ALA A 59 -2.85 49.20 32.37
C ALA A 59 -2.77 50.58 33.05
N ILE A 60 -2.97 50.65 34.36
CA ILE A 60 -2.82 51.91 35.12
C ILE A 60 -1.37 52.39 35.12
N SER A 61 -0.39 51.49 35.26
CA SER A 61 1.03 51.86 35.21
C SER A 61 1.42 52.43 33.84
N LEU A 62 0.95 51.83 32.75
CA LEU A 62 1.16 52.32 31.39
C LEU A 62 0.49 53.67 31.16
N ALA A 63 -0.71 53.88 31.70
CA ALA A 63 -1.42 55.17 31.65
C ALA A 63 -0.67 56.27 32.41
N GLU A 64 -0.10 55.97 33.58
CA GLU A 64 0.70 56.90 34.38
C GLU A 64 1.97 57.34 33.62
N GLU A 65 2.67 56.39 33.00
CA GLU A 65 3.86 56.68 32.20
C GLU A 65 3.55 57.52 30.96
N PHE A 66 2.40 57.29 30.33
CA PHE A 66 1.93 58.08 29.20
C PHE A 66 1.55 59.50 29.63
N TRP A 67 0.84 59.64 30.76
CA TRP A 67 0.50 60.94 31.34
C TRP A 67 1.74 61.76 31.72
N ARG A 68 2.76 61.10 32.29
CA ARG A 68 4.06 61.72 32.64
C ARG A 68 4.80 62.22 31.40
N TYR A 69 4.77 61.48 30.30
CA TYR A 69 5.44 61.87 29.05
C TYR A 69 4.94 63.22 28.51
N GLY A 70 3.66 63.53 28.75
CA GLY A 70 3.04 64.79 28.33
C GLY A 70 3.22 65.98 29.27
N VAL A 71 3.99 65.88 30.36
CA VAL A 71 4.12 66.98 31.34
C VAL A 71 4.71 68.24 30.69
N GLU A 72 5.79 68.09 29.91
CA GLU A 72 6.45 69.18 29.19
C GLU A 72 6.23 69.05 27.68
N ARG A 73 5.55 70.03 27.08
CA ARG A 73 5.32 70.12 25.63
C ARG A 73 5.12 71.57 25.22
N GLY A 74 6.04 72.11 24.41
CA GLY A 74 5.86 73.44 23.81
C GLY A 74 4.59 73.49 22.94
N SER A 75 3.95 74.67 22.85
CA SER A 75 2.60 74.85 22.28
C SER A 75 2.35 74.11 20.96
N ASP A 76 3.31 74.14 20.04
CA ASP A 76 3.19 73.57 18.69
C ASP A 76 4.03 72.30 18.47
N LYS A 77 4.66 71.74 19.51
CA LYS A 77 5.48 70.52 19.39
C LYS A 77 4.62 69.26 19.48
N LEU A 78 4.90 68.29 18.61
CA LEU A 78 4.39 66.92 18.65
C LEU A 78 5.36 66.01 19.40
N LEU A 79 4.87 65.27 20.38
CA LEU A 79 5.63 64.22 21.05
C LEU A 79 5.26 62.87 20.43
N VAL A 80 6.27 62.12 19.96
CA VAL A 80 6.10 60.79 19.36
C VAL A 80 7.25 59.91 19.84
N ARG A 81 6.93 58.77 20.47
CA ARG A 81 7.88 57.73 20.86
C ARG A 81 7.30 56.32 20.70
N VAL A 82 8.18 55.35 20.51
CA VAL A 82 7.87 53.92 20.65
C VAL A 82 8.72 53.36 21.78
N ARG A 83 8.14 52.54 22.65
CA ARG A 83 8.84 51.91 23.78
C ARG A 83 8.29 50.51 24.05
N THR A 84 9.10 49.66 24.66
CA THR A 84 8.61 48.36 25.16
C THR A 84 7.76 48.55 26.41
N ALA A 85 6.61 47.89 26.44
CA ALA A 85 5.67 47.90 27.55
C ALA A 85 6.22 47.09 28.72
N HIS A 86 6.27 47.71 29.89
CA HIS A 86 6.62 47.03 31.14
C HIS A 86 5.42 47.11 32.10
N GLY A 87 5.15 46.01 32.80
CA GLY A 87 4.10 45.92 33.80
C GLY A 87 4.41 46.70 35.07
N ALA A 88 3.44 46.76 35.98
CA ALA A 88 3.58 47.47 37.25
C ALA A 88 4.69 46.90 38.15
N ASP A 89 5.08 45.64 37.92
CA ASP A 89 6.17 44.91 38.59
C ASP A 89 7.49 44.92 37.81
N GLY A 90 7.55 45.61 36.66
CA GLY A 90 8.72 45.71 35.80
C GLY A 90 8.90 44.57 34.80
N ARG A 91 7.97 43.61 34.72
CA ARG A 91 8.03 42.52 33.72
C ARG A 91 7.79 43.07 32.31
N ASN A 92 8.44 42.50 31.30
CA ASN A 92 8.13 42.80 29.90
C ASN A 92 6.74 42.23 29.55
N LEU A 93 5.87 43.05 28.96
CA LEU A 93 4.51 42.65 28.57
C LEU A 93 4.43 42.11 27.12
N GLU A 94 5.59 41.83 26.53
CA GLU A 94 5.79 41.28 25.19
C GLU A 94 5.11 42.10 24.08
N ARG A 95 5.07 43.43 24.26
CA ARG A 95 4.48 44.36 23.30
C ARG A 95 5.21 45.70 23.32
N ASP A 96 5.21 46.40 22.19
CA ASP A 96 5.66 47.78 22.09
C ASP A 96 4.47 48.74 22.07
N ILE A 97 4.69 49.96 22.53
CA ILE A 97 3.65 51.00 22.62
C ILE A 97 4.13 52.24 21.87
N LEU A 98 3.36 52.65 20.87
CA LEU A 98 3.45 53.94 20.22
C LEU A 98 2.64 54.97 21.01
N GLU A 99 3.27 56.06 21.42
CA GLU A 99 2.64 57.15 22.16
C GLU A 99 2.81 58.46 21.41
N VAL A 100 1.69 59.13 21.15
CA VAL A 100 1.61 60.42 20.43
C VAL A 100 0.84 61.43 21.29
N ILE A 101 1.42 62.62 21.49
CA ILE A 101 0.77 63.74 22.19
C ILE A 101 0.91 65.00 21.35
N GLY A 102 -0.23 65.63 21.03
CA GLY A 102 -0.27 66.87 20.25
C GLY A 102 -1.58 67.63 20.42
N GLN A 103 -1.67 68.80 19.79
CA GLN A 103 -2.92 69.54 19.70
C GLN A 103 -3.96 68.75 18.91
N ASP A 104 -5.19 68.70 19.41
CA ASP A 104 -6.30 68.01 18.75
C ASP A 104 -6.67 68.66 17.40
N ARG A 105 -6.82 67.82 16.37
CA ARG A 105 -7.09 68.18 14.97
C ARG A 105 -7.85 67.06 14.26
N PRO A 106 -8.62 67.36 13.20
CA PRO A 106 -9.21 66.33 12.35
C PRO A 106 -8.15 65.38 11.75
N PHE A 107 -8.52 64.12 11.52
CA PHE A 107 -7.73 63.07 10.87
C PHE A 107 -6.53 62.48 11.65
N LEU A 108 -6.26 62.90 12.90
CA LEU A 108 -5.08 62.42 13.63
C LEU A 108 -5.04 60.88 13.78
N VAL A 109 -6.07 60.27 14.35
CA VAL A 109 -6.11 58.81 14.61
C VAL A 109 -6.04 58.02 13.32
N ASP A 110 -6.93 58.30 12.37
CA ASP A 110 -6.98 57.57 11.10
C ASP A 110 -5.64 57.63 10.35
N SER A 111 -4.95 58.77 10.40
CA SER A 111 -3.64 58.94 9.77
C SER A 111 -2.54 58.13 10.47
N VAL A 112 -2.55 58.09 11.81
CA VAL A 112 -1.61 57.26 12.60
C VAL A 112 -1.84 55.78 12.32
N MET A 113 -3.09 55.33 12.39
CA MET A 113 -3.48 53.95 12.10
C MET A 113 -3.15 53.56 10.65
N GLY A 114 -3.36 54.49 9.70
CA GLY A 114 -3.00 54.31 8.30
C GLY A 114 -1.50 54.17 8.05
N GLU A 115 -0.65 54.85 8.84
CA GLU A 115 0.80 54.67 8.77
C GLU A 115 1.23 53.30 9.31
N ILE A 116 0.70 52.89 10.47
CA ILE A 116 0.97 51.57 11.09
C ILE A 116 0.62 50.44 10.12
N ALA A 117 -0.60 50.45 9.58
CA ALA A 117 -1.06 49.44 8.62
C ALA A 117 -0.21 49.42 7.33
N SER A 118 0.30 50.58 6.90
CA SER A 118 1.14 50.67 5.69
C SER A 118 2.52 50.01 5.84
N GLN A 119 2.97 49.83 7.08
CA GLN A 119 4.20 49.11 7.43
C GLN A 119 3.95 47.63 7.72
N GLY A 120 2.70 47.15 7.60
CA GLY A 120 2.32 45.75 7.84
C GLY A 120 2.37 45.36 9.32
N LEU A 121 2.18 46.32 10.23
CA LEU A 121 2.18 46.10 11.66
C LEU A 121 0.75 45.88 12.18
N ASP A 122 0.58 44.86 13.02
CA ASP A 122 -0.70 44.55 13.65
C ASP A 122 -0.91 45.37 14.93
N VAL A 123 -2.16 45.81 15.14
CA VAL A 123 -2.55 46.61 16.30
C VAL A 123 -3.27 45.71 17.30
N LEU A 124 -2.76 45.70 18.53
CA LEU A 124 -3.30 44.92 19.65
C LEU A 124 -4.37 45.69 20.42
N ALA A 125 -4.16 46.99 20.65
CA ALA A 125 -5.10 47.89 21.34
C ALA A 125 -4.82 49.35 20.97
N MET A 126 -5.84 50.22 21.04
CA MET A 126 -5.68 51.66 20.80
C MET A 126 -6.51 52.47 21.79
N PHE A 127 -5.91 53.53 22.34
CA PHE A 127 -6.53 54.47 23.28
C PHE A 127 -6.38 55.88 22.73
N HIS A 128 -7.47 56.65 22.68
CA HIS A 128 -7.44 58.03 22.19
C HIS A 128 -8.18 59.04 23.11
N PRO A 129 -7.69 59.25 24.34
CA PRO A 129 -8.18 60.34 25.17
C PRO A 129 -7.89 61.72 24.54
N VAL A 130 -8.94 62.55 24.42
CA VAL A 130 -8.84 63.98 24.10
C VAL A 130 -9.12 64.78 25.37
N VAL A 131 -8.09 65.42 25.91
CA VAL A 131 -8.12 66.04 27.24
C VAL A 131 -7.85 67.54 27.18
N GLN A 132 -8.56 68.30 28.02
CA GLN A 132 -8.36 69.75 28.15
C GLN A 132 -7.28 70.04 29.17
N VAL A 133 -6.09 70.41 28.71
CA VAL A 133 -4.96 70.74 29.58
C VAL A 133 -4.60 72.22 29.49
N ARG A 134 -4.08 72.76 30.59
CA ARG A 134 -3.55 74.12 30.65
C ARG A 134 -2.02 74.09 30.65
N ARG A 135 -1.40 74.92 29.82
CA ARG A 135 0.07 75.06 29.76
C ARG A 135 0.52 76.50 29.96
N ASP A 136 1.61 76.69 30.67
CA ASP A 136 2.32 77.97 30.75
C ASP A 136 3.14 78.26 29.47
N ASP A 137 3.80 79.41 29.42
CA ASP A 137 4.56 79.86 28.24
C ASP A 137 5.81 79.00 28.00
N GLU A 138 6.30 78.30 29.04
CA GLU A 138 7.38 77.32 28.98
C GLU A 138 6.89 75.92 28.51
N GLY A 139 5.58 75.71 28.37
CA GLY A 139 4.98 74.46 27.91
C GLY A 139 4.77 73.40 28.98
N GLN A 140 4.90 73.74 30.26
CA GLN A 140 4.62 72.86 31.40
C GLN A 140 3.11 72.80 31.67
N ARG A 141 2.60 71.62 32.00
CA ARG A 141 1.20 71.46 32.43
C ARG A 141 0.99 72.11 33.80
N VAL A 142 0.04 73.04 33.90
CA VAL A 142 -0.25 73.80 35.13
C VAL A 142 -1.70 73.62 35.57
N ALA A 143 -1.94 73.61 36.89
CA ALA A 143 -3.28 73.42 37.45
C ALA A 143 -4.20 74.64 37.27
N SER A 144 -3.64 75.85 37.16
CA SER A 144 -4.38 77.10 36.94
C SER A 144 -3.46 78.15 36.29
N GLY A 145 -4.04 79.08 35.52
CA GLY A 145 -3.27 79.95 34.62
C GLY A 145 -2.86 79.23 33.33
N GLY A 146 -2.32 79.96 32.35
CA GLY A 146 -1.89 79.38 31.07
C GLY A 146 -2.99 79.16 30.02
N ARG A 147 -2.58 78.83 28.79
CA ARG A 147 -3.47 78.59 27.64
C ARG A 147 -4.12 77.21 27.78
N CYS A 148 -5.45 77.17 27.71
CA CYS A 148 -6.21 75.92 27.67
C CYS A 148 -6.24 75.39 26.23
N LEU A 149 -5.82 74.14 26.03
CA LEU A 149 -5.77 73.46 24.74
C LEU A 149 -6.40 72.08 24.85
N ASN A 150 -7.10 71.65 23.79
CA ASN A 150 -7.46 70.24 23.63
C ASN A 150 -6.21 69.49 23.15
N GLU A 151 -5.76 68.51 23.92
CA GLU A 151 -4.66 67.62 23.54
C GLU A 151 -5.19 66.24 23.20
N SER A 152 -4.82 65.78 22.02
CA SER A 152 -5.03 64.42 21.55
C SER A 152 -3.87 63.55 22.04
N MET A 153 -4.16 62.60 22.92
CA MET A 153 -3.21 61.63 23.46
C MET A 153 -3.52 60.25 22.87
N ILE A 154 -2.76 59.79 21.89
CA ILE A 154 -2.95 58.50 21.21
C ILE A 154 -1.93 57.50 21.75
N GLN A 155 -2.40 56.35 22.24
CA GLN A 155 -1.55 55.22 22.64
C GLN A 155 -1.96 53.98 21.83
N VAL A 156 -1.02 53.38 21.09
CA VAL A 156 -1.27 52.17 20.29
C VAL A 156 -0.34 51.06 20.75
N HIS A 157 -0.90 49.89 21.07
CA HIS A 157 -0.17 48.68 21.46
C HIS A 157 0.07 47.82 20.22
N LEU A 158 1.30 47.39 20.03
CA LEU A 158 1.79 46.64 18.86
C LEU A 158 2.59 45.43 19.34
N ASP A 159 2.77 44.43 18.47
CA ASP A 159 3.74 43.36 18.72
C ASP A 159 5.16 43.90 18.90
N LEU A 160 6.06 43.10 19.48
CA LEU A 160 7.47 43.47 19.66
C LEU A 160 8.14 43.83 18.33
N LEU A 161 8.63 45.06 18.22
CA LEU A 161 9.30 45.57 17.03
C LEU A 161 10.81 45.51 17.19
N SER A 162 11.52 45.19 16.10
CA SER A 162 12.97 45.42 16.01
C SER A 162 13.30 46.91 16.07
N GLU A 163 14.49 47.29 16.52
CA GLU A 163 14.91 48.71 16.61
C GLU A 163 14.76 49.48 15.28
N ASP A 164 15.12 48.87 14.15
CA ASP A 164 14.97 49.50 12.83
C ASP A 164 13.50 49.78 12.46
N LEU A 165 12.56 48.91 12.87
CA LEU A 165 11.12 49.14 12.70
C LEU A 165 10.61 50.25 13.62
N ARG A 166 11.14 50.36 14.85
CA ARG A 166 10.76 51.44 15.80
C ARG A 166 11.14 52.81 15.26
N GLU A 167 12.37 52.96 14.79
CA GLU A 167 12.86 54.22 14.21
C GLU A 167 12.05 54.60 12.96
N ARG A 168 11.81 53.64 12.05
CA ARG A 168 10.98 53.86 10.86
C ARG A 168 9.54 54.25 11.19
N LEU A 169 8.92 53.62 12.19
CA LEU A 169 7.57 53.95 12.62
C LEU A 169 7.48 55.37 13.20
N VAL A 170 8.39 55.75 14.10
CA VAL A 170 8.43 57.10 14.68
C VAL A 170 8.62 58.17 13.60
N ALA A 171 9.55 57.97 12.68
CA ALA A 171 9.78 58.89 11.57
C ALA A 171 8.56 58.99 10.64
N GLY A 172 7.92 57.86 10.32
CA GLY A 172 6.72 57.78 9.50
C GLY A 172 5.55 58.54 10.12
N VAL A 173 5.27 58.30 11.40
CA VAL A 173 4.18 58.95 12.16
C VAL A 173 4.40 60.47 12.25
N ARG A 174 5.61 60.94 12.54
CA ARG A 174 5.91 62.38 12.58
C ARG A 174 5.61 63.08 11.26
N ALA A 175 6.15 62.55 10.16
CA ALA A 175 5.91 63.11 8.83
C ALA A 175 4.42 63.06 8.44
N THR A 176 3.69 62.03 8.87
CA THR A 176 2.24 61.94 8.68
C THR A 176 1.49 63.02 9.45
N LEU A 177 1.86 63.29 10.70
CA LEU A 177 1.22 64.32 11.52
C LEU A 177 1.57 65.75 11.07
N ASP A 178 2.76 65.96 10.50
CA ASP A 178 3.11 67.21 9.82
C ASP A 178 2.22 67.46 8.59
N ASP A 179 1.94 66.43 7.78
CA ASP A 179 1.00 66.54 6.64
C ASP A 179 -0.42 66.87 7.09
N VAL A 180 -0.88 66.26 8.19
CA VAL A 180 -2.19 66.56 8.79
C VAL A 180 -2.26 68.02 9.22
N ARG A 181 -1.19 68.54 9.87
CA ARG A 181 -1.11 69.96 10.23
C ARG A 181 -1.29 70.84 9.01
N ASP A 182 -0.44 70.65 8.01
CA ASP A 182 -0.36 71.56 6.86
C ASP A 182 -1.67 71.56 6.08
N ALA A 183 -2.28 70.38 5.87
CA ALA A 183 -3.59 70.26 5.20
C ALA A 183 -4.74 70.92 5.98
N VAL A 184 -4.78 70.78 7.30
CA VAL A 184 -5.84 71.35 8.14
C VAL A 184 -5.70 72.88 8.27
N GLU A 185 -4.48 73.39 8.41
CA GLU A 185 -4.23 74.84 8.51
C GLU A 185 -4.61 75.59 7.23
N ASP A 186 -4.29 75.03 6.06
CA ASP A 186 -4.57 75.65 4.75
C ASP A 186 -5.94 75.30 4.16
N TRP A 187 -6.78 74.56 4.87
CA TRP A 187 -8.04 74.06 4.31
C TRP A 187 -8.97 75.16 3.78
N ASN A 188 -9.06 76.29 4.48
CA ASN A 188 -9.86 77.43 4.01
C ASN A 188 -9.26 78.09 2.77
N ASP A 189 -7.94 78.19 2.68
CA ASP A 189 -7.24 78.75 1.52
C ASP A 189 -7.43 77.87 0.28
N MET A 190 -7.33 76.55 0.44
CA MET A 190 -7.56 75.59 -0.66
C MET A 190 -9.01 75.65 -1.18
N ARG A 191 -10.00 75.88 -0.30
CA ARG A 191 -11.39 76.09 -0.72
C ARG A 191 -11.57 77.42 -1.46
N ALA A 192 -10.91 78.49 -1.02
CA ALA A 192 -10.93 79.76 -1.73
C ALA A 192 -10.30 79.63 -3.14
N GLU A 193 -9.21 78.87 -3.29
CA GLU A 193 -8.64 78.59 -4.62
C GLU A 193 -9.57 77.78 -5.53
N MET A 194 -10.38 76.87 -4.95
CA MET A 194 -11.42 76.15 -5.70
C MET A 194 -12.55 77.09 -6.15
N ASP A 195 -12.98 78.01 -5.29
CA ASP A 195 -13.96 79.05 -5.63
C ASP A 195 -13.42 79.95 -6.78
N ASP A 196 -12.14 80.36 -6.73
CA ASP A 196 -11.47 81.09 -7.81
C ASP A 196 -11.43 80.30 -9.13
N ALA A 197 -11.17 78.99 -9.06
CA ALA A 197 -11.13 78.12 -10.24
C ALA A 197 -12.53 77.95 -10.87
N ILE A 198 -13.58 77.87 -10.04
CA ILE A 198 -14.99 77.85 -10.47
C ILE A 198 -15.36 79.14 -11.19
N ASP A 199 -15.00 80.30 -10.61
CA ASP A 199 -15.30 81.60 -11.19
C ASP A 199 -14.53 81.83 -12.50
N HIS A 200 -13.27 81.42 -12.56
CA HIS A 200 -12.48 81.45 -13.79
C HIS A 200 -13.15 80.61 -14.90
N LEU A 201 -13.46 79.34 -14.60
CA LEU A 201 -14.02 78.42 -15.59
C LEU A 201 -15.44 78.81 -16.03
N THR A 202 -16.26 79.38 -15.15
CA THR A 202 -17.62 79.85 -15.47
C THR A 202 -17.61 80.97 -16.51
N ASN A 203 -16.59 81.84 -16.47
CA ASN A 203 -16.46 83.00 -17.36
C ASN A 203 -15.48 82.80 -18.53
N ALA A 204 -14.78 81.65 -18.58
CA ALA A 204 -13.76 81.37 -19.60
C ALA A 204 -14.38 81.10 -20.98
N ASN A 205 -13.71 81.59 -22.03
CA ASN A 205 -13.90 81.14 -23.40
C ASN A 205 -13.12 79.82 -23.57
N THR A 206 -13.77 78.70 -23.87
CA THR A 206 -13.11 77.38 -23.96
C THR A 206 -13.55 76.63 -25.23
N SER A 207 -12.73 75.69 -25.69
CA SER A 207 -13.08 74.79 -26.82
C SER A 207 -14.04 73.65 -26.43
N ALA A 208 -14.45 73.57 -25.16
CA ALA A 208 -15.38 72.58 -24.65
C ALA A 208 -16.82 72.90 -25.06
N SER A 209 -17.67 71.88 -25.21
CA SER A 209 -19.10 72.12 -25.44
C SER A 209 -19.75 72.77 -24.22
N LYS A 210 -20.86 73.48 -24.39
CA LYS A 210 -21.57 74.11 -23.27
C LYS A 210 -21.98 73.09 -22.19
N GLU A 211 -22.43 71.89 -22.59
CA GLU A 211 -22.74 70.79 -21.67
C GLU A 211 -21.49 70.30 -20.91
N GLU A 212 -20.31 70.27 -21.54
CA GLU A 212 -19.03 69.90 -20.91
C GLU A 212 -18.60 70.93 -19.86
N GLN A 213 -18.70 72.22 -20.18
CA GLN A 213 -18.34 73.29 -19.26
C GLN A 213 -19.31 73.35 -18.07
N GLU A 214 -20.61 73.20 -18.30
CA GLU A 214 -21.62 73.16 -17.23
C GLU A 214 -21.42 71.96 -16.29
N GLU A 215 -21.13 70.77 -16.82
CA GLU A 215 -20.81 69.59 -15.99
C GLU A 215 -19.51 69.74 -15.21
N ALA A 216 -18.46 70.34 -15.81
CA ALA A 216 -17.20 70.60 -15.14
C ALA A 216 -17.38 71.60 -13.97
N VAL A 217 -18.13 72.68 -14.16
CA VAL A 217 -18.45 73.64 -13.09
C VAL A 217 -19.31 72.98 -12.00
N ALA A 218 -20.30 72.17 -12.37
CA ALA A 218 -21.11 71.42 -11.41
C ALA A 218 -20.26 70.44 -10.58
N PHE A 219 -19.27 69.79 -11.19
CA PHE A 219 -18.32 68.91 -10.52
C PHE A 219 -17.43 69.66 -9.53
N LEU A 220 -16.84 70.80 -9.92
CA LEU A 220 -15.99 71.59 -9.01
C LEU A 220 -16.79 72.13 -7.81
N ARG A 221 -18.02 72.59 -8.01
CA ARG A 221 -18.93 72.98 -6.90
C ARG A 221 -19.23 71.79 -5.99
N TRP A 222 -19.50 70.63 -6.57
CA TRP A 222 -19.74 69.40 -5.82
C TRP A 222 -18.53 69.02 -4.93
N LEU A 223 -17.29 69.08 -5.46
CA LEU A 223 -16.07 68.88 -4.67
C LEU A 223 -15.96 69.88 -3.51
N ARG A 224 -16.20 71.16 -3.79
CA ARG A 224 -16.15 72.26 -2.82
C ARG A 224 -17.17 72.08 -1.70
N ASP A 225 -18.35 71.56 -2.01
CA ASP A 225 -19.45 71.31 -1.07
C ASP A 225 -19.29 69.96 -0.33
N ASN A 226 -18.12 69.75 0.31
CA ASN A 226 -17.78 68.61 1.19
C ASN A 226 -17.69 67.22 0.55
N HIS A 227 -17.70 67.09 -0.79
CA HIS A 227 -17.47 65.79 -1.45
C HIS A 227 -15.97 65.50 -1.69
N PHE A 228 -15.09 66.42 -1.29
CA PHE A 228 -13.64 66.31 -1.42
C PHE A 228 -12.91 66.82 -0.18
N ALA A 229 -12.08 65.98 0.43
CA ALA A 229 -11.14 66.38 1.46
C ALA A 229 -9.88 66.98 0.81
N PHE A 230 -9.77 68.30 0.85
CA PHE A 230 -8.62 69.04 0.30
C PHE A 230 -7.37 68.79 1.13
N LEU A 231 -6.30 68.31 0.48
CA LEU A 231 -5.02 68.03 1.13
C LEU A 231 -3.91 68.95 0.64
N GLY A 232 -3.97 69.41 -0.62
CA GLY A 232 -3.05 70.41 -1.14
C GLY A 232 -3.55 71.04 -2.43
N SER A 233 -3.06 72.25 -2.73
CA SER A 233 -3.28 72.89 -4.02
C SER A 233 -2.03 73.65 -4.48
N ARG A 234 -1.88 73.81 -5.79
CA ARG A 234 -0.78 74.56 -6.41
C ARG A 234 -1.14 75.03 -7.83
N THR A 235 -0.79 76.26 -8.17
CA THR A 235 -1.02 76.81 -9.51
C THR A 235 0.25 76.76 -10.37
N TYR A 236 0.11 76.29 -11.60
CA TYR A 236 1.16 76.24 -12.62
C TYR A 236 0.81 77.19 -13.77
N GLN A 237 1.82 77.89 -14.28
CA GLN A 237 1.72 78.74 -15.47
C GLN A 237 2.55 78.12 -16.61
N PHE A 238 1.96 78.10 -17.80
CA PHE A 238 2.63 77.64 -19.01
C PHE A 238 3.04 78.86 -19.84
N ASP A 239 4.33 79.00 -20.13
CA ASP A 239 4.85 80.03 -21.05
C ASP A 239 4.99 79.43 -22.46
N PHE A 240 4.11 79.84 -23.37
CA PHE A 240 4.11 79.41 -24.77
C PHE A 240 4.84 80.40 -25.71
N GLU A 241 5.38 81.52 -25.22
CA GLU A 241 5.95 82.59 -26.07
C GLU A 241 7.42 82.35 -26.47
N LYS A 242 8.16 81.47 -25.77
CA LYS A 242 9.54 81.09 -26.17
C LYS A 242 9.53 79.92 -27.14
N GLY A 243 9.39 80.23 -28.43
CA GLY A 243 9.50 79.27 -29.52
C GLY A 243 10.86 78.57 -29.59
N ALA A 244 10.93 77.34 -29.09
CA ALA A 244 11.81 76.27 -29.54
C ALA A 244 11.23 74.92 -29.05
N GLU A 245 11.00 73.98 -29.97
CA GLU A 245 10.55 72.62 -29.66
C GLU A 245 11.45 72.00 -28.57
N GLY A 246 10.85 71.66 -27.42
CA GLY A 246 11.37 70.58 -26.57
C GLY A 246 11.63 70.82 -25.07
N ASP A 247 11.42 72.01 -24.48
CA ASP A 247 11.69 72.19 -23.03
C ASP A 247 10.80 73.25 -22.33
N HIS A 248 9.48 73.20 -22.55
CA HIS A 248 8.52 74.04 -21.83
C HIS A 248 8.27 73.51 -20.41
N LYS A 249 9.10 73.93 -19.46
CA LYS A 249 8.90 73.62 -18.04
C LYS A 249 7.80 74.51 -17.48
N PRO A 250 6.71 73.96 -16.92
CA PRO A 250 5.70 74.76 -16.24
C PRO A 250 6.33 75.44 -15.03
N GLU A 251 6.12 76.74 -14.90
CA GLU A 251 6.59 77.51 -13.75
C GLU A 251 5.54 77.46 -12.65
N VAL A 252 5.95 77.09 -11.44
CA VAL A 252 5.09 77.17 -10.25
C VAL A 252 4.93 78.65 -9.91
N LYS A 253 3.68 79.13 -9.82
CA LYS A 253 3.44 80.48 -9.31
C LYS A 253 3.92 80.55 -7.87
N SER A 254 4.93 81.36 -7.60
CA SER A 254 5.51 81.54 -6.26
C SER A 254 4.42 81.83 -5.24
N GLU A 255 4.51 81.20 -4.06
CA GLU A 255 3.54 81.34 -2.95
C GLU A 255 2.13 80.76 -3.20
N SER A 256 1.91 80.02 -4.30
CA SER A 256 0.62 79.34 -4.57
C SER A 256 0.48 77.95 -3.96
N GLY A 257 1.52 77.43 -3.28
CA GLY A 257 1.45 76.12 -2.63
C GLY A 257 0.64 76.20 -1.34
N ARG A 258 -0.31 75.28 -1.16
CA ARG A 258 -1.11 75.10 0.06
C ARG A 258 -1.14 73.63 0.49
N GLY A 259 -1.34 73.40 1.77
CA GLY A 259 -1.41 72.07 2.39
C GLY A 259 -0.14 71.25 2.17
N VAL A 260 -0.30 69.97 1.81
CA VAL A 260 0.83 69.07 1.51
C VAL A 260 1.64 69.51 0.27
N LEU A 261 1.15 70.49 -0.51
CA LEU A 261 1.87 71.07 -1.64
C LEU A 261 2.54 72.41 -1.29
N ARG A 262 2.71 72.74 0.00
CA ARG A 262 3.63 73.80 0.45
C ARG A 262 5.08 73.49 0.08
N ASP A 263 5.49 72.23 0.22
CA ASP A 263 6.84 71.77 -0.11
C ASP A 263 7.02 71.68 -1.64
N PRO A 264 7.86 72.53 -2.26
CA PRO A 264 8.07 72.53 -3.71
C PRO A 264 8.65 71.20 -4.24
N GLU A 265 9.36 70.43 -3.40
CA GLU A 265 9.94 69.13 -3.77
C GLU A 265 8.90 68.00 -3.83
N ARG A 266 7.69 68.20 -3.29
CA ARG A 266 6.59 67.24 -3.41
C ARG A 266 5.95 67.32 -4.79
N LYS A 267 6.37 66.38 -5.64
CA LYS A 267 5.86 66.18 -6.99
C LYS A 267 4.64 65.27 -6.99
N VAL A 268 3.51 65.75 -7.51
CA VAL A 268 2.22 65.01 -7.57
C VAL A 268 2.26 63.93 -8.65
N LEU A 269 3.10 64.13 -9.68
CA LEU A 269 3.36 63.22 -10.79
C LEU A 269 4.80 62.63 -10.68
N ARG A 270 5.10 61.53 -11.38
CA ARG A 270 6.35 60.73 -11.19
C ARG A 270 7.62 61.58 -11.46
N LYS A 271 8.75 61.22 -10.83
CA LYS A 271 10.08 61.85 -11.01
C LYS A 271 10.58 61.95 -12.46
N SER A 272 10.15 61.05 -13.35
CA SER A 272 10.50 61.06 -14.78
C SER A 272 9.60 61.97 -15.64
N ALA A 273 8.58 62.59 -15.04
CA ALA A 273 7.59 63.41 -15.74
C ALA A 273 7.47 64.85 -15.19
N GLU A 274 8.35 65.28 -14.27
CA GLU A 274 8.40 66.68 -13.82
C GLU A 274 9.84 67.23 -13.63
N PRO A 275 10.15 68.44 -14.14
CA PRO A 275 9.22 69.39 -14.76
C PRO A 275 8.91 68.95 -16.20
N MET A 276 7.63 68.97 -16.57
CA MET A 276 7.08 68.41 -17.80
C MET A 276 8.05 68.53 -18.99
N MET A 277 8.61 67.41 -19.45
CA MET A 277 8.66 67.26 -20.91
C MET A 277 7.24 66.91 -21.32
N LEU A 278 6.65 67.70 -22.20
CA LEU A 278 5.35 67.43 -22.83
C LEU A 278 5.41 66.04 -23.47
N THR A 279 4.97 65.00 -22.75
CA THR A 279 4.70 63.73 -23.40
C THR A 279 3.49 63.91 -24.33
N PRO A 280 3.42 63.19 -25.46
CA PRO A 280 2.29 63.31 -26.40
C PRO A 280 0.92 63.17 -25.74
N ALA A 281 0.82 62.39 -24.66
CA ALA A 281 -0.40 62.21 -23.87
C ALA A 281 -0.81 63.48 -23.08
N ILE A 282 0.16 64.21 -22.50
CA ILE A 282 -0.11 65.47 -21.78
C ILE A 282 -0.46 66.59 -22.78
N GLU A 283 0.20 66.62 -23.93
CA GLU A 283 -0.14 67.57 -25.00
C GLU A 283 -1.53 67.29 -25.59
N ALA A 284 -1.87 66.01 -25.81
CA ALA A 284 -3.21 65.60 -26.23
C ALA A 284 -4.28 65.97 -25.19
N TYR A 285 -3.98 65.82 -23.89
CA TYR A 285 -4.86 66.27 -22.82
C TYR A 285 -5.03 67.80 -22.80
N MET A 286 -3.95 68.56 -22.93
CA MET A 286 -3.99 70.03 -22.97
C MET A 286 -4.85 70.53 -24.14
N ARG A 287 -4.76 69.87 -25.29
CA ARG A 287 -5.58 70.13 -26.49
C ARG A 287 -7.00 69.53 -26.42
N ALA A 288 -7.28 68.63 -25.48
CA ALA A 288 -8.60 68.01 -25.36
C ALA A 288 -9.67 69.03 -24.94
N PRO A 289 -10.89 68.98 -25.51
CA PRO A 289 -11.98 69.91 -25.23
C PRO A 289 -12.69 69.61 -23.91
N SER A 290 -11.96 69.21 -22.87
CA SER A 290 -12.47 69.01 -21.51
C SER A 290 -11.71 69.93 -20.53
N PRO A 291 -12.42 70.78 -19.74
CA PRO A 291 -11.76 71.75 -18.85
C PRO A 291 -11.20 71.19 -17.55
N VAL A 292 -11.62 70.00 -17.14
CA VAL A 292 -11.25 69.36 -15.87
C VAL A 292 -10.74 67.94 -16.13
N ILE A 293 -9.68 67.53 -15.44
CA ILE A 293 -9.25 66.13 -15.37
C ILE A 293 -9.37 65.60 -13.96
N VAL A 294 -9.82 64.35 -13.86
CA VAL A 294 -9.81 63.57 -12.64
C VAL A 294 -8.89 62.38 -12.87
N ALA A 295 -7.81 62.30 -12.11
CA ALA A 295 -6.87 61.18 -12.18
C ALA A 295 -6.44 60.76 -10.77
N LYS A 296 -5.75 59.63 -10.64
CA LYS A 296 -5.01 59.31 -9.43
C LYS A 296 -3.62 59.93 -9.47
N ALA A 297 -3.24 60.61 -8.38
CA ALA A 297 -1.88 61.08 -8.14
C ALA A 297 -0.93 59.89 -7.91
N ASN A 298 0.37 60.09 -8.13
CA ASN A 298 1.38 59.05 -7.86
C ASN A 298 1.83 59.01 -6.39
N MET A 299 1.22 59.83 -5.54
CA MET A 299 1.52 59.94 -4.12
C MET A 299 0.34 59.40 -3.31
N LYS A 300 0.62 58.56 -2.31
CA LYS A 300 -0.37 58.13 -1.33
C LYS A 300 -0.56 59.23 -0.29
N SER A 301 -1.81 59.46 0.11
CA SER A 301 -2.11 60.36 1.21
C SER A 301 -1.53 59.80 2.50
N ARG A 302 -0.87 60.66 3.28
CA ARG A 302 -0.60 60.40 4.69
C ARG A 302 -1.76 60.79 5.60
N VAL A 303 -2.59 61.72 5.12
CA VAL A 303 -3.75 62.27 5.85
C VAL A 303 -4.98 61.38 5.63
N HIS A 304 -5.67 61.06 6.72
CA HIS A 304 -6.88 60.26 6.81
C HIS A 304 -6.70 58.79 6.39
N ARG A 305 -6.65 58.47 5.09
CA ARG A 305 -6.53 57.08 4.59
C ARG A 305 -5.33 56.91 3.66
N ARG A 306 -4.59 55.80 3.80
CA ARG A 306 -3.37 55.48 3.03
C ARG A 306 -3.66 54.98 1.60
N VAL A 307 -4.31 55.81 0.81
CA VAL A 307 -4.66 55.54 -0.60
C VAL A 307 -4.00 56.56 -1.52
N TYR A 308 -3.87 56.25 -2.80
CA TYR A 308 -3.43 57.24 -3.78
C TYR A 308 -4.38 58.43 -3.79
N MET A 309 -3.84 59.64 -3.67
CA MET A 309 -4.64 60.86 -3.69
C MET A 309 -5.32 61.02 -5.05
N ASP A 310 -6.49 61.63 -5.02
CA ASP A 310 -7.21 62.08 -6.20
C ASP A 310 -6.60 63.41 -6.66
N TYR A 311 -6.34 63.48 -7.96
CA TYR A 311 -5.79 64.62 -8.67
C TYR A 311 -6.90 65.28 -9.48
N ILE A 312 -7.18 66.54 -9.17
CA ILE A 312 -8.12 67.37 -9.91
C ILE A 312 -7.34 68.51 -10.57
N GLY A 313 -7.23 68.44 -11.89
CA GLY A 313 -6.60 69.48 -12.70
C GLY A 313 -7.63 70.39 -13.34
N VAL A 314 -7.56 71.70 -13.08
CA VAL A 314 -8.47 72.69 -13.67
C VAL A 314 -7.69 73.60 -14.60
N LYS A 315 -8.01 73.56 -15.90
CA LYS A 315 -7.35 74.39 -16.93
C LYS A 315 -7.66 75.86 -16.70
N ARG A 316 -6.64 76.72 -16.82
CA ARG A 316 -6.78 78.18 -16.85
C ARG A 316 -6.65 78.66 -18.28
N TYR A 317 -7.59 79.50 -18.70
CA TYR A 317 -7.69 80.06 -20.05
C TYR A 317 -7.38 81.55 -20.08
N ASP A 318 -6.82 82.05 -21.18
CA ASP A 318 -6.78 83.47 -21.51
C ASP A 318 -8.09 83.96 -22.15
N ALA A 319 -8.11 85.24 -22.55
CA ALA A 319 -9.28 85.87 -23.20
C ALA A 319 -9.58 85.30 -24.60
N ASP A 320 -8.57 84.78 -25.30
CA ASP A 320 -8.70 84.19 -26.64
C ASP A 320 -9.13 82.72 -26.58
N GLY A 321 -9.15 82.13 -25.38
CA GLY A 321 -9.56 80.76 -25.09
C GLY A 321 -8.44 79.73 -25.20
N ASN A 322 -7.19 80.18 -25.20
CA ASN A 322 -6.02 79.29 -25.10
C ASN A 322 -5.75 78.93 -23.64
N VAL A 323 -5.25 77.73 -23.41
CA VAL A 323 -4.86 77.28 -22.06
C VAL A 323 -3.53 77.94 -21.69
N VAL A 324 -3.48 78.70 -20.60
CA VAL A 324 -2.29 79.43 -20.11
C VAL A 324 -1.72 78.88 -18.80
N GLY A 325 -2.42 77.92 -18.18
CA GLY A 325 -2.01 77.36 -16.90
C GLY A 325 -2.95 76.26 -16.42
N GLU A 326 -2.68 75.76 -15.23
CA GLU A 326 -3.52 74.80 -14.53
C GLU A 326 -3.47 75.07 -13.01
N THR A 327 -4.63 75.04 -12.36
CA THR A 327 -4.71 74.94 -10.90
C THR A 327 -4.91 73.48 -10.53
N ARG A 328 -4.02 72.93 -9.71
CA ARG A 328 -4.04 71.53 -9.28
C ARG A 328 -4.53 71.43 -7.85
N PHE A 329 -5.49 70.55 -7.63
CA PHE A 329 -5.94 70.15 -6.30
C PHE A 329 -5.62 68.67 -6.09
N VAL A 330 -5.07 68.34 -4.92
CA VAL A 330 -4.89 66.96 -4.46
C VAL A 330 -5.68 66.74 -3.19
N GLY A 331 -6.31 65.57 -3.10
CA GLY A 331 -7.18 65.27 -1.97
C GLY A 331 -7.75 63.86 -2.04
N LEU A 332 -8.84 63.65 -1.32
CA LEU A 332 -9.55 62.38 -1.27
C LEU A 332 -11.05 62.63 -1.42
N PHE A 333 -11.74 61.88 -2.28
CA PHE A 333 -13.20 61.84 -2.24
C PHE A 333 -13.69 61.37 -0.86
N THR A 334 -14.72 62.02 -0.31
CA THR A 334 -15.30 61.69 1.00
C THR A 334 -16.18 60.44 0.91
N ALA A 335 -16.57 59.84 2.04
CA ALA A 335 -17.47 58.68 2.03
C ALA A 335 -18.81 59.00 1.33
N GLU A 336 -19.37 60.18 1.58
CA GLU A 336 -20.61 60.67 0.95
C GLU A 336 -20.50 60.73 -0.59
N ALA A 337 -19.31 61.06 -1.11
CA ALA A 337 -19.03 61.04 -2.55
C ALA A 337 -19.09 59.63 -3.17
N TYR A 338 -18.77 58.57 -2.41
CA TYR A 338 -18.85 57.18 -2.87
C TYR A 338 -20.25 56.59 -2.74
N ASP A 339 -21.02 57.03 -1.74
CA ASP A 339 -22.35 56.51 -1.44
C ASP A 339 -23.45 57.13 -2.32
N GLN A 340 -23.19 58.28 -2.94
CA GLN A 340 -24.11 58.88 -3.89
C GLN A 340 -24.28 58.01 -5.15
N MET A 341 -25.50 58.00 -5.71
CA MET A 341 -25.79 57.27 -6.93
C MET A 341 -24.96 57.82 -8.10
N ALA A 342 -24.37 56.94 -8.92
CA ALA A 342 -23.50 57.29 -10.04
C ALA A 342 -24.20 58.22 -11.05
N ARG A 343 -25.53 58.10 -11.16
CA ARG A 343 -26.38 58.97 -11.99
C ARG A 343 -26.60 60.39 -11.45
N GLU A 344 -26.12 60.70 -10.25
CA GLU A 344 -26.25 62.02 -9.63
C GLU A 344 -24.91 62.76 -9.57
N VAL A 345 -23.79 62.02 -9.54
CA VAL A 345 -22.43 62.57 -9.52
C VAL A 345 -22.11 63.26 -10.86
N PRO A 346 -21.80 64.57 -10.88
CA PRO A 346 -21.41 65.29 -12.10
C PRO A 346 -20.23 64.63 -12.83
N LEU A 347 -20.13 64.80 -14.15
CA LEU A 347 -19.26 64.05 -15.07
C LEU A 347 -19.66 62.56 -15.24
N ILE A 348 -19.86 61.82 -14.15
CA ILE A 348 -20.25 60.40 -14.18
C ILE A 348 -21.67 60.24 -14.71
N ARG A 349 -22.63 61.01 -14.19
CA ARG A 349 -24.06 60.90 -14.57
C ARG A 349 -24.29 60.97 -16.07
N ARG A 350 -23.53 61.84 -16.75
CA ARG A 350 -23.56 62.01 -18.20
C ARG A 350 -22.96 60.79 -18.92
N LYS A 351 -21.82 60.30 -18.44
CA LYS A 351 -21.16 59.09 -18.96
C LYS A 351 -22.07 57.86 -18.85
N VAL A 352 -22.68 57.66 -17.67
CA VAL A 352 -23.65 56.58 -17.40
C VAL A 352 -24.85 56.68 -18.35
N ARG A 353 -25.46 57.88 -18.48
CA ARG A 353 -26.58 58.10 -19.42
C ARG A 353 -26.20 57.68 -20.85
N ARG A 354 -25.07 58.16 -21.36
CA ARG A 354 -24.60 57.86 -22.73
C ARG A 354 -24.30 56.37 -22.94
N VAL A 355 -23.73 55.68 -21.95
CA VAL A 355 -23.48 54.23 -22.03
C VAL A 355 -24.79 53.44 -22.07
N LEU A 356 -25.77 53.79 -21.23
CA LEU A 356 -27.08 53.15 -21.24
C LEU A 356 -27.83 53.38 -22.56
N ASP A 357 -27.74 54.60 -23.13
CA ASP A 357 -28.32 54.92 -24.44
C ASP A 357 -27.66 54.12 -25.57
N LYS A 358 -26.32 54.06 -25.60
CA LYS A 358 -25.55 53.29 -26.61
C LYS A 358 -25.77 51.78 -26.51
N ALA A 359 -26.01 51.24 -25.32
CA ALA A 359 -26.30 49.82 -25.13
C ALA A 359 -27.62 49.36 -25.78
N ALA A 360 -28.50 50.31 -26.16
CA ALA A 360 -29.73 50.11 -26.92
C ALA A 360 -30.63 48.96 -26.40
N LYS A 361 -30.64 48.73 -25.08
CA LYS A 361 -31.51 47.71 -24.46
C LYS A 361 -32.92 48.27 -24.34
N ALA A 362 -33.93 47.44 -24.63
CA ALA A 362 -35.33 47.84 -24.53
C ALA A 362 -35.64 48.38 -23.13
N PRO A 363 -36.19 49.61 -22.99
CA PRO A 363 -36.53 50.20 -21.71
C PRO A 363 -37.42 49.27 -20.86
N GLY A 364 -37.07 49.10 -19.58
CA GLY A 364 -37.82 48.23 -18.66
C GLY A 364 -37.52 46.73 -18.76
N SER A 365 -36.75 46.28 -19.75
CA SER A 365 -36.33 44.87 -19.88
C SER A 365 -35.44 44.41 -18.72
N HIS A 366 -35.40 43.09 -18.49
CA HIS A 366 -34.52 42.48 -17.49
C HIS A 366 -33.04 42.84 -17.72
N SER A 367 -32.57 42.82 -18.98
CA SER A 367 -31.21 43.22 -19.34
C SER A 367 -30.96 44.72 -19.11
N ALA A 368 -31.94 45.60 -19.36
CA ALA A 368 -31.79 47.03 -19.08
C ALA A 368 -31.66 47.31 -17.57
N LYS A 369 -32.49 46.66 -16.73
CA LYS A 369 -32.41 46.79 -15.26
C LYS A 369 -31.09 46.23 -14.69
N LYS A 370 -30.64 45.07 -15.17
CA LYS A 370 -29.34 44.49 -14.77
C LYS A 370 -28.17 45.35 -15.21
N LEU A 371 -28.16 45.84 -16.46
CA LEU A 371 -27.10 46.72 -16.96
C LEU A 371 -27.03 48.03 -16.17
N GLN A 372 -28.18 48.62 -15.84
CA GLN A 372 -28.26 49.78 -14.96
C GLN A 372 -27.62 49.48 -13.59
N ASN A 373 -27.94 48.34 -12.99
CA ASN A 373 -27.36 47.92 -11.71
C ASN A 373 -25.83 47.66 -11.79
N ILE A 374 -25.34 47.13 -12.92
CA ILE A 374 -23.91 46.89 -13.15
C ILE A 374 -23.13 48.20 -13.19
N VAL A 375 -23.63 49.18 -13.95
CA VAL A 375 -22.97 50.50 -14.07
C VAL A 375 -23.05 51.27 -12.75
N GLU A 376 -24.17 51.16 -12.02
CA GLU A 376 -24.34 51.78 -10.69
C GLU A 376 -23.35 51.23 -9.65
N ASN A 377 -23.05 49.92 -9.69
CA ASN A 377 -22.10 49.26 -8.78
C ASN A 377 -20.68 49.13 -9.36
N TYR A 378 -20.40 49.77 -10.48
CA TYR A 378 -19.05 49.86 -11.02
C TYR A 378 -18.16 50.66 -10.05
N PRO A 379 -16.85 50.35 -9.89
CA PRO A 379 -16.00 51.13 -9.00
C PRO A 379 -16.03 52.61 -9.40
N ARG A 380 -16.32 53.50 -8.44
CA ARG A 380 -16.52 54.94 -8.71
C ARG A 380 -15.26 55.58 -9.30
N ASP A 381 -14.10 55.22 -8.76
CA ASP A 381 -12.80 55.66 -9.26
C ASP A 381 -12.55 55.23 -10.72
N GLU A 382 -13.10 54.07 -11.14
CA GLU A 382 -13.03 53.62 -12.53
C GLU A 382 -14.04 54.35 -13.42
N LEU A 383 -15.22 54.73 -12.91
CA LEU A 383 -16.20 55.51 -13.68
C LEU A 383 -15.66 56.89 -14.07
N PHE A 384 -14.82 57.52 -13.25
CA PHE A 384 -14.14 58.76 -13.63
C PHE A 384 -13.13 58.54 -14.76
N GLN A 385 -12.36 57.45 -14.73
CA GLN A 385 -11.21 57.21 -15.61
C GLN A 385 -11.50 56.37 -16.88
N THR A 386 -12.58 55.58 -16.89
CA THR A 386 -12.91 54.69 -18.01
C THR A 386 -13.59 55.48 -19.13
N GLU A 387 -13.17 55.25 -20.37
CA GLU A 387 -13.83 55.84 -21.54
C GLU A 387 -15.24 55.27 -21.74
N GLU A 388 -16.11 56.02 -22.43
CA GLU A 388 -17.50 55.57 -22.65
C GLU A 388 -17.59 54.21 -23.37
N GLN A 389 -16.69 53.92 -24.31
CA GLN A 389 -16.70 52.68 -25.08
C GLN A 389 -16.23 51.48 -24.25
N ASP A 390 -15.11 51.61 -23.53
CA ASP A 390 -14.60 50.54 -22.67
C ASP A 390 -15.60 50.19 -21.55
N LEU A 391 -16.26 51.21 -20.98
CA LEU A 391 -17.29 51.00 -19.96
C LEU A 391 -18.49 50.22 -20.53
N LEU A 392 -18.88 50.48 -21.79
CA LEU A 392 -19.95 49.75 -22.46
C LEU A 392 -19.56 48.27 -22.66
N ASP A 393 -18.37 48.01 -23.21
CA ASP A 393 -17.92 46.66 -23.55
C ASP A 393 -17.73 45.79 -22.30
N ILE A 394 -17.11 46.33 -21.24
CA ILE A 394 -16.96 45.64 -19.96
C ILE A 394 -18.33 45.41 -19.30
N SER A 395 -19.22 46.40 -19.30
CA SER A 395 -20.55 46.26 -18.68
C SER A 395 -21.42 45.22 -19.37
N LEU A 396 -21.34 45.11 -20.70
CA LEU A 396 -21.99 44.03 -21.45
C LEU A 396 -21.37 42.67 -21.16
N GLY A 397 -20.03 42.60 -21.03
CA GLY A 397 -19.33 41.39 -20.60
C GLY A 397 -19.79 40.89 -19.23
N ILE A 398 -19.91 41.80 -18.25
CA ILE A 398 -20.41 41.50 -16.90
C ILE A 398 -21.87 41.03 -16.93
N LEU A 399 -22.69 41.61 -17.81
CA LEU A 399 -24.08 41.20 -18.00
C LEU A 399 -24.18 39.73 -18.44
N HIS A 400 -23.29 39.26 -19.33
CA HIS A 400 -23.25 37.85 -19.74
C HIS A 400 -22.85 36.89 -18.60
N LEU A 401 -22.01 37.33 -17.66
CA LEU A 401 -21.60 36.51 -16.51
C LEU A 401 -22.73 36.27 -15.51
N HIS A 402 -23.73 37.16 -15.45
CA HIS A 402 -24.91 36.95 -14.61
C HIS A 402 -25.80 35.80 -15.11
N ASP A 403 -25.80 35.52 -16.42
CA ASP A 403 -26.58 34.43 -17.00
C ASP A 403 -25.78 33.11 -17.03
N ARG A 404 -24.45 33.19 -17.06
CA ARG A 404 -23.52 32.04 -17.01
C ARG A 404 -22.34 32.35 -16.08
N PRO A 405 -22.47 32.07 -14.77
CA PRO A 405 -21.40 32.29 -13.80
C PRO A 405 -20.16 31.48 -14.16
N ARG A 406 -19.03 32.16 -14.34
CA ARG A 406 -17.71 31.55 -14.59
C ARG A 406 -16.62 32.54 -14.21
N THR A 407 -15.41 32.03 -13.99
CA THR A 407 -14.25 32.90 -13.79
C THR A 407 -13.99 33.71 -15.06
N LYS A 408 -13.81 35.04 -14.93
CA LYS A 408 -13.54 35.94 -16.06
C LYS A 408 -12.78 37.19 -15.64
N LEU A 409 -11.75 37.53 -16.39
CA LEU A 409 -10.96 38.75 -16.24
C LEU A 409 -11.37 39.83 -17.26
N PHE A 410 -11.57 41.06 -16.80
CA PHE A 410 -11.68 42.27 -17.64
C PHE A 410 -10.53 43.22 -17.31
N MET A 411 -9.95 43.85 -18.33
CA MET A 411 -8.77 44.72 -18.16
C MET A 411 -8.99 46.07 -18.83
N ARG A 412 -8.48 47.13 -18.22
CA ARG A 412 -8.43 48.49 -18.78
C ARG A 412 -7.05 49.10 -18.53
N ARG A 413 -6.47 49.70 -19.57
CA ARG A 413 -5.19 50.43 -19.45
C ARG A 413 -5.40 51.86 -19.00
N ASP A 414 -4.50 52.36 -18.16
CA ASP A 414 -4.41 53.78 -17.82
C ASP A 414 -3.96 54.62 -19.02
N GLN A 415 -4.51 55.83 -19.18
CA GLN A 415 -4.21 56.72 -20.32
C GLN A 415 -2.74 57.17 -20.38
N PHE A 416 -2.02 57.13 -19.25
CA PHE A 416 -0.60 57.47 -19.16
C PHE A 416 0.30 56.24 -19.01
N ASP A 417 -0.23 55.04 -19.27
CA ASP A 417 0.50 53.77 -19.20
C ASP A 417 1.14 53.47 -17.83
N ARG A 418 0.53 53.99 -16.75
CA ARG A 418 1.08 53.86 -15.39
C ARG A 418 0.67 52.57 -14.69
N PHE A 419 -0.49 52.03 -15.03
CA PHE A 419 -1.06 50.83 -14.44
C PHE A 419 -2.12 50.20 -15.35
N VAL A 420 -2.44 48.93 -15.09
CA VAL A 420 -3.60 48.24 -15.63
C VAL A 420 -4.58 47.96 -14.50
N SER A 421 -5.85 48.25 -14.77
CA SER A 421 -6.98 47.98 -13.90
C SER A 421 -7.65 46.68 -14.33
N CYS A 422 -7.74 45.72 -13.42
CA CYS A 422 -8.17 44.34 -13.70
C CYS A 422 -9.37 43.97 -12.82
N LEU A 423 -10.53 43.71 -13.40
CA LEU A 423 -11.71 43.20 -12.71
C LEU A 423 -11.83 41.69 -12.93
N LEU A 424 -11.50 40.90 -11.91
CA LEU A 424 -11.65 39.45 -11.89
C LEU A 424 -12.97 39.07 -11.23
N PHE A 425 -13.80 38.30 -11.93
CA PHE A 425 -14.98 37.66 -11.37
C PHE A 425 -14.69 36.18 -11.12
N VAL A 426 -15.03 35.67 -9.94
CA VAL A 426 -14.84 34.26 -9.54
C VAL A 426 -16.14 33.76 -8.91
N PRO A 427 -16.64 32.54 -9.20
CA PRO A 427 -17.76 31.96 -8.48
C PRO A 427 -17.54 31.97 -6.96
N ARG A 428 -18.57 32.38 -6.22
CA ARG A 428 -18.46 32.64 -4.78
C ARG A 428 -18.05 31.41 -3.97
N ASP A 429 -18.48 30.23 -4.39
CA ASP A 429 -18.13 28.91 -3.85
C ASP A 429 -16.67 28.52 -4.11
N ARG A 430 -16.03 29.13 -5.11
CA ARG A 430 -14.63 28.88 -5.52
C ARG A 430 -13.66 29.95 -5.05
N TYR A 431 -14.16 31.04 -4.48
CA TYR A 431 -13.33 32.15 -4.01
C TYR A 431 -12.71 31.85 -2.64
N ASN A 432 -11.38 31.93 -2.55
CA ASN A 432 -10.64 31.97 -1.29
C ASN A 432 -9.38 32.85 -1.43
N SER A 433 -8.72 33.16 -0.32
CA SER A 433 -7.54 34.04 -0.30
C SER A 433 -6.39 33.52 -1.17
N LYS A 434 -6.20 32.19 -1.25
CA LYS A 434 -5.16 31.54 -2.05
C LYS A 434 -5.41 31.70 -3.56
N VAL A 435 -6.65 31.51 -4.02
CA VAL A 435 -7.05 31.75 -5.42
C VAL A 435 -6.83 33.23 -5.78
N ARG A 436 -7.18 34.15 -4.89
CA ARG A 436 -6.94 35.60 -5.07
C ARG A 436 -5.46 35.91 -5.21
N GLU A 437 -4.61 35.36 -4.34
CA GLU A 437 -3.15 35.59 -4.38
C GLU A 437 -2.52 35.04 -5.65
N LEU A 438 -2.81 33.78 -6.00
CA LEU A 438 -2.30 33.14 -7.21
C LEU A 438 -2.74 33.88 -8.47
N ALA A 439 -4.02 34.29 -8.53
CA ALA A 439 -4.52 35.09 -9.66
C ALA A 439 -3.83 36.46 -9.72
N GLY A 440 -3.64 37.13 -8.58
CA GLY A 440 -2.94 38.42 -8.51
C GLY A 440 -1.50 38.33 -8.98
N GLU A 441 -0.76 37.30 -8.55
CA GLU A 441 0.62 37.05 -8.99
C GLU A 441 0.69 36.70 -10.47
N LYS A 442 -0.23 35.87 -10.97
CA LYS A 442 -0.27 35.53 -12.39
C LYS A 442 -0.51 36.75 -13.28
N ILE A 443 -1.42 37.66 -12.88
CA ILE A 443 -1.64 38.93 -13.59
C ILE A 443 -0.38 39.82 -13.48
N ARG A 444 0.26 39.88 -12.30
CA ARG A 444 1.50 40.65 -12.10
C ARG A 444 2.63 40.16 -13.02
N GLU A 445 2.85 38.85 -13.08
CA GLU A 445 3.87 38.21 -13.92
C GLU A 445 3.61 38.47 -15.41
N ALA A 446 2.37 38.34 -15.85
CA ALA A 446 1.97 38.52 -17.25
C ALA A 446 2.31 39.91 -17.79
N PHE A 447 2.25 40.95 -16.94
CA PHE A 447 2.62 42.33 -17.27
C PHE A 447 4.03 42.73 -16.82
N ASN A 448 4.82 41.81 -16.23
CA ASN A 448 6.07 42.13 -15.52
C ASN A 448 5.93 43.37 -14.60
N GLY A 449 4.77 43.49 -13.95
CA GLY A 449 4.38 44.67 -13.19
C GLY A 449 4.58 44.52 -11.69
N ARG A 450 4.01 45.47 -10.94
CA ARG A 450 3.90 45.43 -9.47
C ARG A 450 2.44 45.42 -9.05
N LEU A 451 2.03 44.43 -8.23
CA LEU A 451 0.69 44.40 -7.67
C LEU A 451 0.54 45.57 -6.67
N SER A 452 -0.18 46.62 -7.04
CA SER A 452 -0.21 47.89 -6.30
C SER A 452 -1.34 47.97 -5.28
N ALA A 453 -2.48 47.37 -5.58
CA ALA A 453 -3.63 47.24 -4.70
C ALA A 453 -4.57 46.14 -5.20
N PHE A 454 -5.41 45.63 -4.30
CA PHE A 454 -6.54 44.78 -4.66
C PHE A 454 -7.75 45.14 -3.76
N TYR A 455 -8.96 45.03 -4.30
CA TYR A 455 -10.20 45.32 -3.58
C TYR A 455 -11.20 44.17 -3.84
N PRO A 456 -11.36 43.24 -2.89
CA PRO A 456 -12.36 42.19 -2.99
C PRO A 456 -13.73 42.76 -2.62
N GLN A 457 -14.76 42.38 -3.38
CA GLN A 457 -16.15 42.76 -3.10
C GLN A 457 -17.06 41.56 -3.26
N PHE A 458 -17.88 41.36 -2.22
CA PHE A 458 -18.94 40.36 -2.19
C PHE A 458 -20.28 41.08 -2.26
N GLY A 459 -21.05 40.81 -3.31
CA GLY A 459 -22.45 41.22 -3.40
C GLY A 459 -23.40 40.04 -3.24
N ASP A 460 -24.68 40.29 -3.48
CA ASP A 460 -25.72 39.24 -3.51
C ASP A 460 -25.67 38.36 -4.79
N ALA A 461 -24.77 38.68 -5.72
CA ALA A 461 -24.55 37.93 -6.96
C ALA A 461 -23.78 36.61 -6.71
N PRO A 462 -23.90 35.61 -7.60
CA PRO A 462 -23.19 34.32 -7.49
C PRO A 462 -21.67 34.42 -7.73
N LEU A 463 -21.15 35.61 -8.03
CA LEU A 463 -19.76 35.88 -8.33
C LEU A 463 -19.19 36.86 -7.30
N ALA A 464 -18.02 36.52 -6.74
CA ALA A 464 -17.16 37.48 -6.06
C ALA A 464 -16.36 38.28 -7.11
N ARG A 465 -16.20 39.58 -6.88
CA ARG A 465 -15.38 40.47 -7.72
C ARG A 465 -14.11 40.83 -6.98
N VAL A 466 -12.97 40.73 -7.63
CA VAL A 466 -11.71 41.32 -7.15
C VAL A 466 -11.23 42.34 -8.16
N HIS A 467 -11.02 43.56 -7.69
CA HIS A 467 -10.43 44.63 -8.49
C HIS A 467 -8.95 44.72 -8.18
N PHE A 468 -8.09 44.32 -9.11
CA PHE A 468 -6.64 44.44 -9.01
C PHE A 468 -6.14 45.69 -9.75
N ILE A 469 -5.13 46.34 -9.17
CA ILE A 469 -4.39 47.43 -9.81
C ILE A 469 -2.94 46.97 -9.94
N VAL A 470 -2.47 46.78 -11.17
CA VAL A 470 -1.09 46.38 -11.47
C VAL A 470 -0.34 47.58 -12.02
N GLY A 471 0.61 48.09 -11.25
CA GLY A 471 1.47 49.19 -11.66
C GLY A 471 2.50 48.72 -12.69
N LEU A 472 2.73 49.56 -13.70
CA LEU A 472 3.63 49.26 -14.81
C LEU A 472 4.88 50.14 -14.78
N ASP A 473 5.88 49.71 -15.55
CA ASP A 473 6.93 50.59 -16.04
C ASP A 473 6.48 51.18 -17.39
N PRO A 474 6.13 52.48 -17.47
CA PRO A 474 5.52 53.06 -18.66
C PRO A 474 6.35 52.80 -19.92
N PHE A 475 5.69 52.32 -20.97
CA PHE A 475 6.27 51.99 -22.27
C PHE A 475 7.34 50.87 -22.26
N ASN A 476 7.51 50.17 -21.14
CA ASN A 476 8.53 49.12 -20.95
C ASN A 476 7.97 47.91 -20.18
N HIS A 477 6.90 47.31 -20.68
CA HIS A 477 6.31 46.09 -20.13
C HIS A 477 5.77 45.18 -21.26
N PRO A 478 5.68 43.86 -21.05
CA PRO A 478 5.01 42.96 -21.99
C PRO A 478 3.50 43.20 -21.98
N GLU A 479 2.86 42.79 -23.08
CA GLU A 479 1.40 42.78 -23.19
C GLU A 479 0.92 41.34 -23.36
N PRO A 480 0.21 40.76 -22.37
CA PRO A 480 -0.27 39.40 -22.44
C PRO A 480 -1.47 39.25 -23.37
N ASP A 481 -1.65 38.07 -23.96
CA ASP A 481 -2.90 37.72 -24.63
C ASP A 481 -4.04 37.64 -23.58
N PRO A 482 -5.06 38.52 -23.65
CA PRO A 482 -6.16 38.50 -22.68
C PRO A 482 -6.89 37.16 -22.58
N SER A 483 -6.95 36.38 -23.67
CA SER A 483 -7.65 35.10 -23.72
C SER A 483 -6.85 33.96 -23.09
N GLU A 484 -5.51 34.00 -23.20
CA GLU A 484 -4.62 33.03 -22.57
C GLU A 484 -4.57 33.25 -21.06
N LEU A 485 -4.36 34.50 -20.64
CA LEU A 485 -4.33 34.88 -19.23
C LEU A 485 -5.66 34.56 -18.52
N ASP A 486 -6.80 34.80 -19.17
CA ASP A 486 -8.12 34.42 -18.67
C ASP A 486 -8.26 32.90 -18.46
N ARG A 487 -7.68 32.08 -19.36
CA ARG A 487 -7.73 30.61 -19.27
C ARG A 487 -6.86 30.10 -18.12
N GLU A 488 -5.66 30.64 -17.96
CA GLU A 488 -4.75 30.27 -16.87
C GLU A 488 -5.36 30.63 -15.52
N ILE A 489 -5.95 31.82 -15.38
CA ILE A 489 -6.61 32.24 -14.14
C ILE A 489 -7.87 31.41 -13.86
N ALA A 490 -8.62 31.02 -14.89
CA ALA A 490 -9.77 30.13 -14.73
C ALA A 490 -9.37 28.72 -14.23
N ALA A 491 -8.16 28.24 -14.53
CA ALA A 491 -7.66 26.97 -14.03
C ALA A 491 -7.37 27.01 -12.51
N LEU A 492 -6.88 28.14 -12.00
CA LEU A 492 -6.60 28.34 -10.57
C LEU A 492 -7.84 28.23 -9.67
N ALA A 493 -9.04 28.38 -10.24
CA ALA A 493 -10.32 28.29 -9.52
C ALA A 493 -10.99 26.90 -9.62
N ARG A 494 -10.29 25.89 -10.13
CA ARG A 494 -10.81 24.51 -10.21
C ARG A 494 -10.50 23.74 -8.93
N THR A 495 -11.38 22.80 -8.58
CA THR A 495 -11.13 21.85 -7.48
C THR A 495 -10.45 20.59 -8.02
N TRP A 496 -9.90 19.78 -7.13
CA TRP A 496 -9.30 18.49 -7.49
C TRP A 496 -10.30 17.57 -8.19
N GLU A 497 -11.57 17.60 -7.79
CA GLU A 497 -12.67 16.84 -8.40
C GLU A 497 -13.00 17.34 -9.82
N ASP A 498 -12.97 18.65 -10.04
CA ASP A 498 -13.12 19.23 -11.38
C ASP A 498 -11.99 18.74 -12.30
N GLU A 499 -10.76 18.65 -11.78
CA GLU A 499 -9.61 18.15 -12.53
C GLU A 499 -9.70 16.64 -12.80
N LEU A 500 -10.15 15.83 -11.84
CA LEU A 500 -10.39 14.39 -12.05
C LEU A 500 -11.44 14.17 -13.15
N HIS A 501 -12.53 14.94 -13.13
CA HIS A 501 -13.53 14.91 -14.20
C HIS A 501 -12.95 15.30 -15.57
N ASN A 502 -12.03 16.26 -15.61
CA ASN A 502 -11.38 16.68 -16.85
C ASN A 502 -10.37 15.62 -17.34
N ALA A 503 -9.57 15.02 -16.45
CA ALA A 503 -8.67 13.92 -16.78
C ALA A 503 -9.44 12.74 -17.40
N ALA A 504 -10.59 12.38 -16.82
CA ALA A 504 -11.48 11.35 -17.35
C ALA A 504 -12.16 11.70 -18.68
N ARG A 505 -12.34 13.00 -18.97
CA ARG A 505 -12.80 13.44 -20.29
C ARG A 505 -11.69 13.31 -21.32
N ASN A 506 -10.47 13.69 -20.96
CA ASN A 506 -9.32 13.70 -21.84
C ASN A 506 -8.77 12.29 -22.14
N SER A 507 -8.98 11.31 -21.26
CA SER A 507 -8.51 9.93 -21.47
C SER A 507 -9.17 9.21 -22.65
N GLY A 508 -10.34 9.68 -23.10
CA GLY A 508 -11.11 9.04 -24.18
C GLY A 508 -11.86 7.76 -23.78
N ASP A 509 -11.64 7.23 -22.57
CA ASP A 509 -12.26 6.00 -22.07
C ASP A 509 -13.66 6.27 -21.47
N ALA A 510 -14.69 5.74 -22.14
CA ALA A 510 -16.09 5.94 -21.75
C ALA A 510 -16.50 5.13 -20.50
N GLU A 511 -15.80 4.04 -20.17
CA GLU A 511 -16.06 3.26 -18.95
C GLU A 511 -15.43 3.94 -17.75
N LEU A 512 -14.16 4.33 -17.84
CA LEU A 512 -13.47 5.07 -16.77
C LEU A 512 -14.18 6.40 -16.46
N ARG A 513 -14.66 7.10 -17.48
CA ARG A 513 -15.45 8.34 -17.29
C ARG A 513 -16.75 8.11 -16.52
N ARG A 514 -17.40 6.96 -16.70
CA ARG A 514 -18.59 6.56 -15.94
C ARG A 514 -18.21 6.11 -14.52
N ALA A 515 -17.08 5.44 -14.35
CA ALA A 515 -16.60 5.01 -13.04
C ALA A 515 -16.29 6.20 -12.13
N VAL A 516 -15.68 7.27 -12.65
CA VAL A 516 -15.30 8.47 -11.86
C VAL A 516 -16.45 9.04 -11.03
N THR A 517 -17.68 9.05 -11.55
CA THR A 517 -18.83 9.57 -10.78
C THR A 517 -19.11 8.80 -9.49
N ARG A 518 -18.67 7.54 -9.37
CA ARG A 518 -18.80 6.72 -8.16
C ARG A 518 -17.78 7.06 -7.08
N TYR A 519 -16.72 7.80 -7.41
CA TYR A 519 -15.56 8.05 -6.54
C TYR A 519 -15.33 9.53 -6.19
N LEU A 520 -16.06 10.47 -6.80
CA LEU A 520 -15.83 11.92 -6.64
C LEU A 520 -15.78 12.35 -5.17
N ASP A 521 -16.76 11.91 -4.38
CA ASP A 521 -16.86 12.24 -2.96
C ASP A 521 -16.18 11.20 -2.05
N GLY A 522 -15.52 10.20 -2.65
CA GLY A 522 -14.99 9.04 -1.95
C GLY A 522 -13.54 9.17 -1.49
N TYR A 523 -12.78 10.13 -2.02
CA TYR A 523 -11.36 10.32 -1.69
C TYR A 523 -11.16 11.16 -0.43
N SER A 524 -10.32 10.66 0.48
CA SER A 524 -9.92 11.41 1.68
C SER A 524 -9.11 12.68 1.35
N ALA A 525 -9.07 13.64 2.27
CA ALA A 525 -8.25 14.84 2.12
C ALA A 525 -6.75 14.51 1.97
N GLY A 526 -6.24 13.55 2.76
CA GLY A 526 -4.84 13.13 2.69
C GLY A 526 -4.46 12.45 1.37
N TYR A 527 -5.40 11.76 0.72
CA TYR A 527 -5.16 11.21 -0.63
C TYR A 527 -5.05 12.35 -1.66
N ARG A 528 -6.00 13.30 -1.64
CA ARG A 528 -6.05 14.44 -2.59
C ARG A 528 -4.85 15.38 -2.47
N GLU A 529 -4.22 15.44 -1.31
CA GLU A 529 -3.00 16.23 -1.10
C GLU A 529 -1.75 15.54 -1.68
N ARG A 530 -1.70 14.21 -1.69
CA ARG A 530 -0.53 13.42 -2.13
C ARG A 530 -0.56 13.05 -3.60
N PHE A 531 -1.74 12.79 -4.17
CA PHE A 531 -1.88 12.23 -5.53
C PHE A 531 -2.57 13.19 -6.49
N THR A 532 -2.13 13.16 -7.75
CA THR A 532 -2.73 13.94 -8.83
C THR A 532 -4.09 13.33 -9.25
N PRO A 533 -4.96 14.12 -9.88
CA PRO A 533 -6.18 13.60 -10.50
C PRO A 533 -5.92 12.51 -11.56
N GLU A 534 -4.79 12.58 -12.27
CA GLU A 534 -4.34 11.55 -13.21
C GLU A 534 -3.97 10.24 -12.50
N ASP A 535 -3.27 10.33 -11.36
CA ASP A 535 -2.97 9.16 -10.52
C ASP A 535 -4.26 8.51 -10.01
N ALA A 536 -5.21 9.32 -9.57
CA ALA A 536 -6.52 8.86 -9.10
C ALA A 536 -7.34 8.21 -10.21
N LEU A 537 -7.26 8.73 -11.43
CA LEU A 537 -7.91 8.13 -12.59
C LEU A 537 -7.33 6.74 -12.87
N ALA A 538 -6.01 6.59 -12.83
CA ALA A 538 -5.36 5.30 -13.01
C ALA A 538 -5.65 4.33 -11.84
N ASP A 539 -5.78 4.83 -10.61
CA ASP A 539 -6.22 4.05 -9.45
C ASP A 539 -7.67 3.56 -9.61
N ILE A 540 -8.58 4.39 -10.13
CA ILE A 540 -9.97 3.96 -10.45
C ILE A 540 -9.95 2.79 -11.43
N GLY A 541 -9.11 2.84 -12.46
CA GLY A 541 -8.97 1.74 -13.42
C GLY A 541 -8.56 0.41 -12.76
N ARG A 542 -7.80 0.44 -11.66
CA ARG A 542 -7.41 -0.76 -10.89
C ARG A 542 -8.48 -1.15 -9.85
N MET A 543 -9.07 -0.19 -9.15
CA MET A 543 -10.13 -0.42 -8.17
C MET A 543 -11.41 -1.00 -8.79
N GLU A 544 -11.71 -0.68 -10.05
CA GLU A 544 -12.84 -1.27 -10.78
C GLU A 544 -12.67 -2.76 -11.12
N ARG A 545 -11.42 -3.27 -11.05
CA ARG A 545 -11.14 -4.71 -11.22
C ARG A 545 -11.37 -5.51 -9.95
N VAL A 546 -11.45 -4.85 -8.80
CA VAL A 546 -11.66 -5.45 -7.48
C VAL A 546 -13.17 -5.46 -7.19
N LYS A 547 -13.79 -6.65 -7.19
CA LYS A 547 -15.25 -6.80 -7.05
C LYS A 547 -15.65 -7.47 -5.74
N ALA A 548 -14.87 -8.44 -5.27
CA ALA A 548 -15.07 -9.14 -4.02
C ALA A 548 -14.14 -8.61 -2.91
N SER A 549 -14.49 -8.88 -1.64
CA SER A 549 -13.68 -8.48 -0.46
C SER A 549 -12.32 -9.18 -0.37
N GLU A 550 -12.13 -10.26 -1.11
CA GLU A 550 -10.88 -11.02 -1.19
C GLU A 550 -10.06 -10.67 -2.44
N ASP A 551 -10.66 -9.98 -3.42
CA ASP A 551 -9.94 -9.56 -4.62
C ASP A 551 -8.87 -8.54 -4.23
N THR A 552 -7.68 -8.73 -4.81
CA THR A 552 -6.57 -7.79 -4.69
C THR A 552 -6.09 -7.42 -6.08
N SER A 553 -5.79 -6.14 -6.30
CA SER A 553 -5.09 -5.66 -7.50
C SER A 553 -3.79 -4.98 -7.08
N ALA A 554 -2.81 -4.98 -7.98
CA ALA A 554 -1.55 -4.27 -7.79
C ALA A 554 -1.31 -3.26 -8.92
N ARG A 555 -0.45 -2.27 -8.65
CA ARG A 555 0.11 -1.35 -9.65
C ARG A 555 1.54 -0.95 -9.26
N ALA A 556 2.50 -1.15 -10.16
CA ALA A 556 3.87 -0.66 -10.00
C ALA A 556 4.09 0.56 -10.90
N TYR A 557 4.75 1.60 -10.39
CA TYR A 557 5.04 2.83 -11.15
C TYR A 557 6.19 3.63 -10.53
N ARG A 558 6.62 4.66 -11.26
CA ARG A 558 7.60 5.67 -10.82
C ARG A 558 7.07 7.07 -11.10
N VAL A 559 7.53 8.05 -10.33
CA VAL A 559 7.28 9.48 -10.60
C VAL A 559 8.59 10.19 -10.99
N GLU A 560 8.51 11.34 -11.67
CA GLU A 560 9.69 12.06 -12.17
C GLU A 560 10.73 12.43 -11.09
N LYS A 561 10.29 12.55 -9.83
CA LYS A 561 11.16 12.87 -8.69
C LYS A 561 11.85 11.65 -8.07
N ASP A 562 11.47 10.44 -8.47
CA ASP A 562 12.04 9.21 -7.93
C ASP A 562 13.48 9.00 -8.43
N GLY A 563 14.37 8.56 -7.54
CA GLY A 563 15.73 8.15 -7.89
C GLY A 563 15.75 6.94 -8.84
N GLU A 564 16.92 6.63 -9.41
CA GLU A 564 17.08 5.49 -10.33
C GLU A 564 16.78 4.14 -9.68
N ASP A 565 16.86 4.03 -8.36
CA ASP A 565 16.62 2.82 -7.55
C ASP A 565 15.22 2.77 -6.93
N ARG A 566 14.40 3.81 -7.11
CA ARG A 566 13.09 3.95 -6.44
C ARG A 566 11.95 3.36 -7.26
N LEU A 567 11.10 2.61 -6.57
CA LEU A 567 9.88 2.00 -7.09
C LEU A 567 8.71 2.27 -6.14
N ARG A 568 7.53 2.57 -6.70
CA ARG A 568 6.28 2.68 -5.94
C ARG A 568 5.35 1.54 -6.32
N VAL A 569 4.75 0.90 -5.32
CA VAL A 569 3.82 -0.21 -5.50
C VAL A 569 2.52 0.13 -4.78
N LYS A 570 1.39 0.09 -5.49
CA LYS A 570 0.06 0.22 -4.91
C LYS A 570 -0.63 -1.13 -4.85
N LEU A 571 -1.26 -1.44 -3.70
CA LEU A 571 -2.19 -2.55 -3.54
C LEU A 571 -3.60 -2.00 -3.31
N TYR A 572 -4.58 -2.61 -3.98
CA TYR A 572 -5.99 -2.26 -3.92
C TYR A 572 -6.78 -3.45 -3.38
N ARG A 573 -7.56 -3.26 -2.31
CA ARG A 573 -8.40 -4.32 -1.71
C ARG A 573 -9.76 -3.77 -1.26
N CYS A 574 -10.82 -4.53 -1.51
CA CYS A 574 -12.17 -4.18 -1.04
C CYS A 574 -12.42 -4.69 0.38
N GLY A 575 -13.08 -3.88 1.22
CA GLY A 575 -13.43 -4.23 2.59
C GLY A 575 -12.36 -3.83 3.61
N GLU A 576 -11.64 -4.81 4.14
CA GLU A 576 -10.62 -4.60 5.19
C GLU A 576 -9.24 -4.28 4.59
N PRO A 577 -8.40 -3.47 5.27
CA PRO A 577 -7.06 -3.16 4.82
C PRO A 577 -6.16 -4.41 4.81
N VAL A 578 -5.13 -4.40 3.98
CA VAL A 578 -4.19 -5.54 3.92
C VAL A 578 -3.28 -5.52 5.14
N ALA A 579 -3.13 -6.66 5.82
CA ALA A 579 -2.20 -6.78 6.94
C ALA A 579 -0.74 -6.66 6.46
N LEU A 580 0.01 -5.69 6.99
CA LEU A 580 1.41 -5.46 6.62
C LEU A 580 2.28 -6.70 6.84
N SER A 581 2.02 -7.48 7.89
CA SER A 581 2.74 -8.73 8.15
C SER A 581 2.58 -9.78 7.05
N GLY A 582 1.54 -9.68 6.21
CA GLY A 582 1.33 -10.55 5.06
C GLY A 582 1.95 -10.02 3.75
N VAL A 583 2.18 -8.70 3.63
CA VAL A 583 2.68 -8.07 2.39
C VAL A 583 4.17 -7.79 2.44
N MET A 584 4.69 -7.36 3.59
CA MET A 584 6.09 -6.99 3.73
C MET A 584 7.05 -8.13 3.35
N PRO A 585 6.86 -9.38 3.81
CA PRO A 585 7.73 -10.49 3.38
C PRO A 585 7.70 -10.72 1.87
N VAL A 586 6.53 -10.57 1.24
CA VAL A 586 6.36 -10.75 -0.21
C VAL A 586 7.14 -9.70 -1.00
N LEU A 587 7.05 -8.43 -0.60
CA LEU A 587 7.81 -7.35 -1.24
C LEU A 587 9.33 -7.56 -1.06
N GLU A 588 9.77 -7.97 0.12
CA GLU A 588 11.19 -8.28 0.40
C GLU A 588 11.69 -9.45 -0.45
N ASN A 589 10.93 -10.54 -0.54
CA ASN A 589 11.27 -11.71 -1.35
C ASN A 589 11.22 -11.44 -2.85
N LEU A 590 10.46 -10.43 -3.30
CA LEU A 590 10.50 -9.90 -4.67
C LEU A 590 11.70 -8.97 -4.93
N GLY A 591 12.55 -8.70 -3.92
CA GLY A 591 13.76 -7.90 -4.05
C GLY A 591 13.59 -6.42 -3.69
N LEU A 592 12.49 -6.05 -3.03
CA LEU A 592 12.20 -4.66 -2.65
C LEU A 592 12.52 -4.38 -1.18
N HIS A 593 13.14 -3.24 -0.92
CA HIS A 593 13.30 -2.70 0.43
C HIS A 593 12.28 -1.60 0.65
N VAL A 594 11.24 -1.90 1.44
CA VAL A 594 10.16 -0.94 1.73
C VAL A 594 10.67 0.15 2.68
N LEU A 595 10.47 1.40 2.29
CA LEU A 595 10.95 2.60 2.99
C LEU A 595 9.81 3.32 3.71
N ALA A 596 8.63 3.35 3.09
CA ALA A 596 7.43 3.94 3.67
C ALA A 596 6.17 3.24 3.14
N GLU A 597 5.12 3.24 3.96
CA GLU A 597 3.77 2.80 3.58
C GLU A 597 2.76 3.91 3.89
N ALA A 598 1.72 4.01 3.07
CA ALA A 598 0.55 4.83 3.35
C ALA A 598 -0.73 4.19 2.80
N GLY A 599 -1.68 3.90 3.69
CA GLY A 599 -3.01 3.40 3.35
C GLY A 599 -4.08 4.50 3.30
N TYR A 600 -4.88 4.50 2.24
CA TYR A 600 -5.96 5.46 2.03
C TYR A 600 -7.30 4.74 1.80
N PRO A 601 -8.32 4.96 2.64
CA PRO A 601 -9.66 4.45 2.36
C PRO A 601 -10.33 5.32 1.30
N VAL A 602 -10.88 4.69 0.26
CA VAL A 602 -11.63 5.33 -0.82
C VAL A 602 -13.04 4.75 -0.86
N GLN A 603 -14.07 5.60 -0.79
CA GLN A 603 -15.46 5.14 -0.91
C GLN A 603 -15.85 4.99 -2.38
N ARG A 604 -16.28 3.79 -2.77
CA ARG A 604 -16.93 3.51 -4.06
C ARG A 604 -18.43 3.48 -3.85
N HIS A 605 -19.16 4.36 -4.51
CA HIS A 605 -20.62 4.42 -4.42
C HIS A 605 -21.28 3.57 -5.51
N GLY A 606 -22.05 2.54 -5.12
CA GLY A 606 -22.82 1.68 -6.04
C GLY A 606 -24.32 1.66 -5.74
N GLU A 607 -25.07 0.85 -6.49
CA GLU A 607 -26.53 0.69 -6.32
C GLU A 607 -26.90 0.11 -4.94
N ASN A 608 -26.00 -0.67 -4.33
CA ASN A 608 -26.19 -1.34 -3.03
C ASN A 608 -25.60 -0.58 -1.83
N GLY A 609 -25.15 0.68 -2.01
CA GLY A 609 -24.53 1.50 -0.96
C GLY A 609 -23.07 1.84 -1.25
N ALA A 610 -22.40 2.44 -0.25
CA ALA A 610 -20.97 2.77 -0.31
C ALA A 610 -20.13 1.59 0.20
N GLU A 611 -19.14 1.17 -0.59
CA GLU A 611 -18.14 0.18 -0.21
C GLU A 611 -16.76 0.83 -0.09
N THR A 612 -15.94 0.37 0.85
CA THR A 612 -14.59 0.92 1.05
C THR A 612 -13.58 0.10 0.26
N VAL A 613 -12.81 0.76 -0.60
CA VAL A 613 -11.63 0.21 -1.27
C VAL A 613 -10.39 0.86 -0.66
N TRP A 614 -9.49 0.04 -0.13
CA TRP A 614 -8.22 0.50 0.42
C TRP A 614 -7.17 0.60 -0.66
N VAL A 615 -6.48 1.73 -0.73
CA VAL A 615 -5.30 1.97 -1.57
C VAL A 615 -4.07 2.06 -0.68
N HIS A 616 -3.23 1.03 -0.68
CA HIS A 616 -1.96 1.01 0.05
C HIS A 616 -0.81 1.34 -0.89
N GLU A 617 -0.14 2.48 -0.71
CA GLU A 617 1.09 2.82 -1.43
C GLU A 617 2.31 2.44 -0.60
N PHE A 618 3.18 1.63 -1.19
CA PHE A 618 4.51 1.28 -0.69
C PHE A 618 5.55 2.02 -1.52
N GLU A 619 6.40 2.80 -0.86
CA GLU A 619 7.61 3.34 -1.47
C GLU A 619 8.77 2.41 -1.12
N ALA A 620 9.46 1.91 -2.15
CA ALA A 620 10.54 0.95 -1.99
C ALA A 620 11.77 1.31 -2.82
N SER A 621 12.92 0.75 -2.44
CA SER A 621 14.16 0.79 -3.21
C SER A 621 14.60 -0.60 -3.66
N LEU A 622 15.19 -0.68 -4.83
CA LEU A 622 15.87 -1.86 -5.35
C LEU A 622 17.35 -1.85 -4.93
N ASN A 623 17.85 -2.97 -4.41
CA ASN A 623 19.25 -3.05 -3.98
C ASN A 623 20.19 -3.20 -5.17
N GLY A 624 20.91 -2.12 -5.52
CA GLY A 624 22.00 -2.16 -6.51
C GLY A 624 21.56 -2.29 -7.97
N GLU A 625 20.24 -2.27 -8.23
CA GLU A 625 19.64 -2.37 -9.56
C GLU A 625 18.82 -1.11 -9.88
N SER A 626 18.75 -0.76 -11.18
CA SER A 626 17.97 0.38 -11.63
C SER A 626 16.51 0.00 -11.86
N ALA A 627 15.59 0.74 -11.23
CA ALA A 627 14.15 0.68 -11.44
C ALA A 627 13.71 1.21 -12.83
N SER A 628 14.64 1.67 -13.67
CA SER A 628 14.35 2.28 -14.98
C SER A 628 13.61 1.37 -15.96
N LYS A 629 13.70 0.04 -15.77
CA LYS A 629 13.01 -0.94 -16.63
C LYS A 629 11.58 -1.27 -16.19
N ILE A 630 11.12 -0.73 -15.06
CA ILE A 630 9.81 -1.10 -14.53
C ILE A 630 8.67 -0.78 -15.51
N ASP A 631 8.79 0.25 -16.35
CA ASP A 631 7.74 0.56 -17.33
C ASP A 631 7.47 -0.61 -18.29
N SER A 632 8.48 -1.44 -18.58
CA SER A 632 8.31 -2.68 -19.37
C SER A 632 8.05 -3.93 -18.54
N GLU A 633 8.38 -3.93 -17.25
CA GLU A 633 8.35 -5.12 -16.37
C GLU A 633 7.23 -5.06 -15.31
N ALA A 634 6.50 -3.94 -15.22
CA ALA A 634 5.48 -3.68 -14.20
C ALA A 634 4.39 -4.75 -14.20
N GLU A 635 3.92 -5.19 -15.36
CA GLU A 635 2.87 -6.19 -15.46
C GLU A 635 3.32 -7.56 -14.95
N ALA A 636 4.56 -7.96 -15.25
CA ALA A 636 5.14 -9.20 -14.75
C ALA A 636 5.34 -9.16 -13.23
N PHE A 637 5.83 -8.03 -12.70
CA PHE A 637 5.97 -7.79 -11.26
C PHE A 637 4.62 -7.76 -10.54
N GLU A 638 3.64 -7.01 -11.05
CA GLU A 638 2.28 -6.94 -10.51
C GLU A 638 1.64 -8.33 -10.47
N SER A 639 1.79 -9.10 -11.55
CA SER A 639 1.29 -10.48 -11.63
C SER A 639 1.98 -11.40 -10.63
N ALA A 640 3.29 -11.24 -10.41
CA ALA A 640 4.04 -12.00 -9.42
C ALA A 640 3.61 -11.68 -7.99
N LEU A 641 3.48 -10.40 -7.66
CA LEU A 641 2.98 -9.94 -6.35
C LEU A 641 1.61 -10.53 -6.05
N LEU A 642 0.69 -10.48 -7.02
CA LEU A 642 -0.64 -11.06 -6.87
C LEU A 642 -0.60 -12.59 -6.79
N ALA A 643 0.26 -13.26 -7.57
CA ALA A 643 0.40 -14.72 -7.52
C ALA A 643 0.90 -15.21 -6.15
N VAL A 644 1.82 -14.50 -5.51
CA VAL A 644 2.30 -14.84 -4.17
C VAL A 644 1.21 -14.56 -3.13
N LEU A 645 0.57 -13.39 -3.16
CA LEU A 645 -0.50 -13.02 -2.21
C LEU A 645 -1.71 -13.95 -2.30
N ASN A 646 -2.03 -14.44 -3.49
CA ASN A 646 -3.13 -15.39 -3.72
C ASN A 646 -2.71 -16.87 -3.55
N GLY A 647 -1.47 -17.14 -3.11
CA GLY A 647 -0.99 -18.50 -2.86
C GLY A 647 -0.81 -19.38 -4.11
N GLN A 648 -0.70 -18.77 -5.30
CA GLN A 648 -0.45 -19.47 -6.57
C GLN A 648 1.03 -19.88 -6.73
N THR A 649 1.93 -19.25 -5.98
CA THR A 649 3.37 -19.54 -5.92
C THR A 649 3.89 -19.37 -4.48
N GLU A 650 5.05 -19.92 -4.15
CA GLU A 650 5.66 -19.75 -2.82
C GLU A 650 6.21 -18.34 -2.60
N ASP A 651 6.17 -17.88 -1.34
CA ASP A 651 6.85 -16.68 -0.89
C ASP A 651 8.28 -17.01 -0.42
N ASP A 652 9.24 -16.98 -1.35
CA ASP A 652 10.66 -17.25 -1.07
C ASP A 652 11.59 -16.44 -1.99
N GLY A 653 12.90 -16.57 -1.80
CA GLY A 653 13.91 -15.80 -2.51
C GLY A 653 14.05 -16.09 -4.00
N PHE A 654 13.31 -17.05 -4.58
CA PHE A 654 13.20 -17.17 -6.05
C PHE A 654 12.34 -16.05 -6.64
N ASN A 655 11.45 -15.43 -5.86
CA ASN A 655 10.57 -14.36 -6.34
C ASN A 655 11.37 -13.14 -6.84
N LYS A 656 12.54 -12.87 -6.26
CA LYS A 656 13.45 -11.79 -6.69
C LYS A 656 13.90 -11.89 -8.14
N LEU A 657 13.87 -13.10 -8.72
CA LEU A 657 14.23 -13.31 -10.13
C LEU A 657 13.30 -12.55 -11.07
N VAL A 658 12.05 -12.30 -10.67
CA VAL A 658 11.08 -11.55 -11.48
C VAL A 658 11.64 -10.18 -11.89
N LEU A 659 12.22 -9.45 -10.93
CA LEU A 659 12.85 -8.15 -11.18
C LEU A 659 14.31 -8.28 -11.62
N ALA A 660 15.09 -9.14 -10.98
CA ALA A 660 16.53 -9.24 -11.26
C ALA A 660 16.84 -9.69 -12.70
N ILE A 661 15.98 -10.55 -13.28
CA ILE A 661 16.21 -11.12 -14.61
C ILE A 661 15.05 -10.89 -15.59
N GLY A 662 13.95 -10.27 -15.17
CA GLY A 662 12.82 -9.89 -16.05
C GLY A 662 11.99 -11.08 -16.52
N VAL A 663 11.62 -11.98 -15.62
CA VAL A 663 10.86 -13.22 -15.92
C VAL A 663 9.51 -13.23 -15.22
N SER A 664 8.58 -14.05 -15.71
CA SER A 664 7.29 -14.26 -15.05
C SER A 664 7.46 -15.02 -13.71
N TRP A 665 6.49 -14.87 -12.81
CA TRP A 665 6.44 -15.66 -11.57
C TRP A 665 6.42 -17.17 -11.85
N ARG A 666 5.85 -17.58 -12.99
CA ARG A 666 5.71 -18.97 -13.39
C ARG A 666 7.06 -19.54 -13.81
N GLU A 667 7.86 -18.80 -14.55
CA GLU A 667 9.24 -19.16 -14.90
C GLU A 667 10.15 -19.21 -13.66
N ALA A 668 10.04 -18.25 -12.75
CA ALA A 668 10.73 -18.30 -11.46
C ALA A 668 10.34 -19.57 -10.66
N ALA A 669 9.05 -19.93 -10.67
CA ALA A 669 8.56 -21.17 -10.05
C ALA A 669 9.10 -22.44 -10.72
N PHE A 670 9.38 -22.43 -12.03
CA PHE A 670 10.05 -23.55 -12.71
C PHE A 670 11.49 -23.72 -12.23
N LEU A 671 12.25 -22.63 -12.16
CA LEU A 671 13.62 -22.66 -11.61
C LEU A 671 13.62 -23.10 -10.14
N ARG A 672 12.63 -22.66 -9.35
CA ARG A 672 12.39 -23.17 -7.98
C ARG A 672 12.14 -24.67 -7.99
N THR A 673 11.32 -25.19 -8.91
CA THR A 673 11.02 -26.62 -9.02
C THR A 673 12.26 -27.46 -9.33
N VAL A 674 13.13 -26.97 -10.23
CA VAL A 674 14.45 -27.55 -10.53
C VAL A 674 15.33 -27.57 -9.28
N ALA A 675 15.42 -26.45 -8.55
CA ALA A 675 16.20 -26.33 -7.32
C ALA A 675 15.68 -27.23 -6.19
N ARG A 676 14.36 -27.29 -5.99
CA ARG A 676 13.69 -28.14 -4.99
C ARG A 676 13.93 -29.62 -5.24
N TYR A 677 13.85 -30.08 -6.50
CA TYR A 677 14.21 -31.45 -6.83
C TYR A 677 15.66 -31.75 -6.45
N ARG A 678 16.60 -30.86 -6.83
CA ARG A 678 18.02 -31.01 -6.51
C ARG A 678 18.28 -31.08 -5.00
N GLN A 679 17.63 -30.23 -4.21
CA GLN A 679 17.72 -30.25 -2.74
C GLN A 679 17.36 -31.64 -2.17
N GLN A 680 16.32 -32.29 -2.69
CA GLN A 680 15.90 -33.64 -2.29
C GLN A 680 16.89 -34.76 -2.64
N THR A 681 17.85 -34.51 -3.53
CA THR A 681 18.86 -35.50 -3.96
C THR A 681 20.07 -35.57 -3.03
N GLY A 682 20.22 -34.57 -2.16
CA GLY A 682 21.38 -34.41 -1.27
C GLY A 682 22.61 -33.85 -1.99
N LEU A 683 23.54 -33.23 -1.23
CA LEU A 683 24.82 -32.67 -1.70
C LEU A 683 24.75 -31.39 -2.54
N ASP A 684 23.59 -30.75 -2.67
CA ASP A 684 23.43 -29.46 -3.34
C ASP A 684 23.67 -28.26 -2.39
N PRO A 685 24.10 -27.10 -2.93
CA PRO A 685 24.15 -25.86 -2.16
C PRO A 685 22.78 -25.52 -1.56
N SER A 686 22.76 -24.75 -0.47
CA SER A 686 21.51 -24.31 0.16
C SER A 686 20.63 -23.56 -0.86
N GLN A 687 19.32 -23.53 -0.60
CA GLN A 687 18.37 -22.78 -1.43
C GLN A 687 18.85 -21.33 -1.66
N ALA A 688 19.29 -20.64 -0.60
CA ALA A 688 19.79 -19.27 -0.70
C ALA A 688 20.96 -19.10 -1.70
N ILE A 689 21.90 -20.06 -1.73
CA ILE A 689 23.02 -20.03 -2.69
C ILE A 689 22.53 -20.26 -4.12
N GLN A 690 21.53 -21.13 -4.32
CA GLN A 690 20.95 -21.37 -5.64
C GLN A 690 20.19 -20.13 -6.15
N GLU A 691 19.44 -19.45 -5.28
CA GLU A 691 18.76 -18.18 -5.59
C GLU A 691 19.76 -17.07 -5.92
N GLU A 692 20.85 -16.96 -5.16
CA GLU A 692 21.95 -16.02 -5.42
C GLU A 692 22.64 -16.32 -6.76
N ALA A 693 22.93 -17.60 -7.04
CA ALA A 693 23.57 -18.02 -8.28
C ALA A 693 22.75 -17.64 -9.53
N LEU A 694 21.42 -17.83 -9.47
CA LEU A 694 20.52 -17.45 -10.56
C LEU A 694 20.41 -15.93 -10.73
N ALA A 695 20.29 -15.18 -9.63
CA ALA A 695 20.19 -13.72 -9.68
C ALA A 695 21.49 -13.06 -10.14
N ALA A 696 22.65 -13.54 -9.68
CA ALA A 696 23.96 -13.00 -10.05
C ALA A 696 24.39 -13.36 -11.48
N ASN A 697 23.75 -14.34 -12.13
CA ASN A 697 24.07 -14.80 -13.48
C ASN A 697 22.83 -14.76 -14.40
N PRO A 698 22.27 -13.57 -14.69
CA PRO A 698 21.01 -13.41 -15.40
C PRO A 698 20.99 -14.06 -16.79
N GLU A 699 22.10 -13.99 -17.54
CA GLU A 699 22.21 -14.62 -18.87
C GLU A 699 22.10 -16.15 -18.79
N ILE A 700 22.68 -16.77 -17.77
CA ILE A 700 22.59 -18.21 -17.56
C ILE A 700 21.17 -18.60 -17.14
N ALA A 701 20.56 -17.86 -16.21
CA ALA A 701 19.20 -18.12 -15.76
C ALA A 701 18.18 -18.03 -16.92
N ARG A 702 18.30 -16.99 -17.77
CA ARG A 702 17.49 -16.89 -19.01
C ARG A 702 17.80 -18.02 -19.98
N GLY A 703 19.05 -18.39 -20.16
CA GLY A 703 19.43 -19.54 -21.00
C GLY A 703 18.82 -20.86 -20.52
N LEU A 704 18.75 -21.10 -19.20
CA LEU A 704 18.07 -22.28 -18.65
C LEU A 704 16.58 -22.29 -18.99
N LEU A 705 15.90 -21.16 -18.90
CA LEU A 705 14.49 -21.02 -19.31
C LEU A 705 14.31 -21.14 -20.83
N GLU A 706 15.24 -20.60 -21.62
CA GLU A 706 15.27 -20.76 -23.08
C GLU A 706 15.42 -22.23 -23.47
N LEU A 707 16.23 -23.01 -22.75
CA LEU A 707 16.36 -24.45 -22.95
C LEU A 707 15.05 -25.17 -22.66
N VAL A 708 14.33 -24.78 -21.60
CA VAL A 708 13.02 -25.33 -21.24
C VAL A 708 11.99 -25.01 -22.32
N ASN A 709 11.93 -23.75 -22.76
CA ASN A 709 11.06 -23.32 -23.85
C ASN A 709 11.36 -24.11 -25.13
N THR A 710 12.63 -24.19 -25.53
CA THR A 710 13.06 -24.93 -26.72
C THR A 710 12.67 -26.40 -26.63
N LYS A 711 12.88 -27.05 -25.48
CA LYS A 711 12.56 -28.48 -25.32
C LYS A 711 11.06 -28.77 -25.23
N PHE A 712 10.29 -27.92 -24.57
CA PHE A 712 8.97 -28.32 -24.08
C PHE A 712 7.81 -27.40 -24.49
N ASN A 713 8.06 -26.23 -25.07
CA ASN A 713 6.99 -25.35 -25.52
C ASN A 713 6.33 -25.94 -26.79
N PRO A 714 5.04 -26.34 -26.73
CA PRO A 714 4.33 -26.92 -27.87
C PRO A 714 4.02 -25.88 -28.97
N GLU A 715 4.04 -24.58 -28.67
CA GLU A 715 3.77 -23.51 -29.64
C GLU A 715 4.94 -23.27 -30.61
N LEU A 716 6.14 -23.76 -30.28
CA LEU A 716 7.29 -23.69 -31.19
C LEU A 716 7.12 -24.71 -32.33
N ASP A 717 6.98 -24.22 -33.55
CA ASP A 717 6.84 -25.02 -34.78
C ASP A 717 8.18 -25.65 -35.21
N PHE A 718 8.68 -26.57 -34.39
CA PHE A 718 9.89 -27.34 -34.65
C PHE A 718 9.54 -28.82 -34.82
N GLY A 719 9.99 -29.43 -35.92
CA GLY A 719 10.10 -30.89 -36.02
C GLY A 719 11.09 -31.45 -35.00
N GLU A 720 10.98 -32.75 -34.69
CA GLU A 720 11.73 -33.42 -33.61
C GLU A 720 13.26 -33.23 -33.71
N GLU A 721 13.86 -33.51 -34.88
CA GLU A 721 15.31 -33.32 -35.10
C GLU A 721 15.75 -31.85 -34.95
N SER A 722 14.94 -30.92 -35.44
CA SER A 722 15.23 -29.49 -35.32
C SER A 722 15.20 -29.06 -33.85
N ARG A 723 14.20 -29.51 -33.10
CA ARG A 723 14.07 -29.21 -31.67
C ARG A 723 15.25 -29.76 -30.87
N GLU A 724 15.70 -30.98 -31.17
CA GLU A 724 16.90 -31.56 -30.55
C GLU A 724 18.17 -30.77 -30.89
N SER A 725 18.34 -30.35 -32.14
CA SER A 725 19.48 -29.52 -32.54
C SER A 725 19.50 -28.19 -31.81
N HIS A 726 18.38 -27.45 -31.79
CA HIS A 726 18.29 -26.15 -31.11
C HIS A 726 18.51 -26.30 -29.60
N ALA A 727 17.95 -27.32 -28.96
CA ALA A 727 18.18 -27.59 -27.55
C ALA A 727 19.68 -27.82 -27.26
N LYS A 728 20.38 -28.58 -28.11
CA LYS A 728 21.84 -28.77 -28.00
C LYS A 728 22.62 -27.47 -28.16
N ASP A 729 22.21 -26.61 -29.09
CA ASP A 729 22.86 -25.32 -29.32
C ASP A 729 22.68 -24.37 -28.12
N VAL A 730 21.47 -24.26 -27.57
CA VAL A 730 21.19 -23.50 -26.33
C VAL A 730 22.01 -24.06 -25.17
N SER A 731 22.00 -25.38 -24.97
CA SER A 731 22.80 -26.02 -23.91
C SER A 731 24.31 -25.81 -24.08
N LYS A 732 24.81 -25.67 -25.32
CA LYS A 732 26.22 -25.34 -25.60
C LYS A 732 26.51 -23.89 -25.26
N ALA A 733 25.62 -22.96 -25.60
CA ALA A 733 25.75 -21.54 -25.25
C ALA A 733 25.79 -21.35 -23.73
N ILE A 734 24.92 -22.03 -22.98
CA ILE A 734 24.92 -21.99 -21.51
C ILE A 734 26.25 -22.51 -20.94
N ARG A 735 26.80 -23.61 -21.49
CA ARG A 735 28.10 -24.15 -21.06
C ARG A 735 29.25 -23.16 -21.25
N ILE A 736 29.22 -22.34 -22.31
CA ILE A 736 30.21 -21.28 -22.55
C ILE A 736 30.06 -20.16 -21.50
N LEU A 737 28.83 -19.79 -21.14
CA LEU A 737 28.59 -18.81 -20.09
C LEU A 737 29.03 -19.31 -18.71
N LEU A 738 28.82 -20.60 -18.41
CA LEU A 738 29.28 -21.23 -17.17
C LEU A 738 30.80 -21.12 -16.95
N GLU A 739 31.61 -21.09 -18.00
CA GLU A 739 33.07 -20.91 -17.90
C GLU A 739 33.48 -19.54 -17.32
N ARG A 740 32.56 -18.56 -17.31
CA ARG A 740 32.81 -17.19 -16.82
C ARG A 740 32.31 -16.96 -15.39
N VAL A 741 31.69 -17.96 -14.76
CA VAL A 741 31.13 -17.81 -13.40
C VAL A 741 32.26 -17.81 -12.37
N GLU A 742 32.38 -16.73 -11.60
CA GLU A 742 33.48 -16.53 -10.66
C GLU A 742 33.36 -17.41 -9.40
N SER A 743 32.14 -17.57 -8.88
CA SER A 743 31.87 -18.38 -7.68
C SER A 743 31.75 -19.86 -8.04
N LEU A 744 32.59 -20.70 -7.43
CA LEU A 744 32.55 -22.16 -7.60
C LEU A 744 31.21 -22.76 -7.14
N ASP A 745 30.60 -22.18 -6.11
CA ASP A 745 29.29 -22.61 -5.64
C ASP A 745 28.19 -22.25 -6.65
N HIS A 746 28.29 -21.10 -7.32
CA HIS A 746 27.36 -20.70 -8.38
C HIS A 746 27.52 -21.59 -9.61
N ASP A 747 28.75 -21.82 -10.11
CA ASP A 747 28.99 -22.73 -11.24
C ASP A 747 28.43 -24.12 -10.94
N ARG A 748 28.72 -24.66 -9.75
CA ARG A 748 28.22 -25.97 -9.32
C ARG A 748 26.69 -26.03 -9.33
N ALA A 749 26.01 -25.03 -8.77
CA ALA A 749 24.55 -24.98 -8.75
C ALA A 749 23.97 -24.93 -10.18
N LEU A 750 24.41 -23.97 -10.99
CA LEU A 750 23.90 -23.73 -12.33
C LEU A 750 24.19 -24.89 -13.29
N ARG A 751 25.38 -25.48 -13.20
CA ARG A 751 25.77 -26.64 -14.03
C ARG A 751 24.95 -27.88 -13.70
N ARG A 752 24.57 -28.07 -12.43
CA ARG A 752 23.67 -29.16 -12.01
C ARG A 752 22.22 -28.92 -12.44
N MET A 753 21.75 -27.68 -12.39
CA MET A 753 20.43 -27.30 -12.94
C MET A 753 20.36 -27.55 -14.45
N LEU A 754 21.38 -27.14 -15.21
CA LEU A 754 21.48 -27.41 -16.65
C LEU A 754 21.36 -28.92 -16.94
N ARG A 755 22.16 -29.74 -16.26
CA ARG A 755 22.14 -31.21 -16.45
C ARG A 755 20.80 -31.83 -16.07
N LEU A 756 20.13 -31.31 -15.05
CA LEU A 756 18.79 -31.78 -14.70
C LEU A 756 17.81 -31.48 -15.84
N ILE A 757 17.77 -30.25 -16.35
CA ILE A 757 16.87 -29.85 -17.44
C ILE A 757 17.14 -30.65 -18.73
N GLU A 758 18.41 -30.96 -19.01
CA GLU A 758 18.79 -31.85 -20.11
C GLU A 758 18.18 -33.25 -19.95
N ALA A 759 18.12 -33.78 -18.72
CA ALA A 759 17.55 -35.09 -18.40
C ALA A 759 16.02 -35.09 -18.15
N VAL A 760 15.35 -33.93 -18.13
CA VAL A 760 13.89 -33.86 -18.12
C VAL A 760 13.36 -34.35 -19.48
N LEU A 761 12.32 -35.17 -19.45
CA LEU A 761 11.68 -35.79 -20.62
C LEU A 761 10.30 -35.22 -20.92
N ARG A 762 9.57 -34.80 -19.88
CA ARG A 762 8.23 -34.23 -19.96
C ARG A 762 8.02 -33.21 -18.85
N THR A 763 7.23 -32.18 -19.09
CA THR A 763 6.75 -31.26 -18.07
C THR A 763 5.36 -30.73 -18.41
N ASN A 764 4.53 -30.47 -17.40
CA ASN A 764 3.23 -29.83 -17.56
C ASN A 764 3.31 -28.29 -17.51
N PHE A 765 4.51 -27.71 -17.54
CA PHE A 765 4.73 -26.27 -17.38
C PHE A 765 3.90 -25.40 -18.34
N PHE A 766 3.64 -25.89 -19.55
CA PHE A 766 2.87 -25.20 -20.60
C PHE A 766 1.38 -25.53 -20.60
N GLN A 767 0.91 -26.38 -19.68
CA GLN A 767 -0.51 -26.68 -19.56
C GLN A 767 -1.25 -25.58 -18.79
N THR A 768 -2.46 -25.27 -19.25
CA THR A 768 -3.40 -24.35 -18.59
C THR A 768 -4.58 -25.10 -17.98
N ASP A 769 -5.32 -24.44 -17.10
CA ASP A 769 -6.64 -24.86 -16.66
C ASP A 769 -7.72 -24.56 -17.73
N GLU A 770 -8.98 -24.86 -17.43
CA GLU A 770 -10.12 -24.65 -18.31
C GLU A 770 -10.36 -23.17 -18.65
N GLU A 771 -9.92 -22.25 -17.78
CA GLU A 771 -9.99 -20.80 -17.99
C GLU A 771 -8.76 -20.22 -18.71
N GLY A 772 -7.83 -21.07 -19.15
CA GLY A 772 -6.61 -20.65 -19.85
C GLY A 772 -5.52 -20.09 -18.94
N ARG A 773 -5.63 -20.25 -17.62
CA ARG A 773 -4.61 -19.81 -16.65
C ARG A 773 -3.59 -20.92 -16.43
N ALA A 774 -2.35 -20.55 -16.13
CA ALA A 774 -1.31 -21.54 -15.82
C ALA A 774 -1.68 -22.36 -14.57
N LYS A 775 -1.53 -23.69 -14.64
CA LYS A 775 -1.77 -24.56 -13.48
C LYS A 775 -0.82 -24.19 -12.31
N PRO A 776 -1.28 -24.21 -11.05
CA PRO A 776 -0.47 -23.83 -9.88
C PRO A 776 0.52 -24.92 -9.43
N TRP A 777 0.67 -26.01 -10.18
CA TRP A 777 1.66 -27.06 -9.93
C TRP A 777 2.51 -27.33 -11.17
N ILE A 778 3.76 -27.72 -10.95
CA ILE A 778 4.77 -28.06 -11.97
C ILE A 778 5.22 -29.48 -11.75
N SER A 779 5.20 -30.28 -12.80
CA SER A 779 5.67 -31.65 -12.80
C SER A 779 6.80 -31.82 -13.80
N MET A 780 7.81 -32.62 -13.43
CA MET A 780 8.93 -32.97 -14.29
C MET A 780 9.14 -34.49 -14.27
N LYS A 781 9.09 -35.12 -15.43
CA LYS A 781 9.51 -36.51 -15.63
C LYS A 781 10.99 -36.54 -15.96
N ILE A 782 11.78 -37.21 -15.14
CA ILE A 782 13.25 -37.13 -15.15
C ILE A 782 13.83 -38.50 -15.51
N ALA A 783 14.76 -38.52 -16.46
CA ALA A 783 15.62 -39.66 -16.75
C ALA A 783 16.75 -39.76 -15.70
N SER A 784 16.47 -40.30 -14.52
CA SER A 784 17.42 -40.27 -13.39
C SER A 784 18.77 -40.95 -13.70
N ARG A 785 18.80 -41.96 -14.58
CA ARG A 785 20.05 -42.61 -15.03
C ARG A 785 20.98 -41.66 -15.80
N ASP A 786 20.43 -40.64 -16.47
CA ASP A 786 21.21 -39.67 -17.24
C ASP A 786 21.75 -38.54 -16.36
N VAL A 787 21.21 -38.37 -15.15
CA VAL A 787 21.71 -37.41 -14.15
C VAL A 787 22.87 -38.03 -13.37
N ARG A 788 24.10 -37.82 -13.85
CA ARG A 788 25.33 -38.44 -13.31
C ARG A 788 25.53 -38.21 -11.82
N GLU A 789 25.19 -37.03 -11.32
CA GLU A 789 25.40 -36.59 -9.94
C GLU A 789 24.44 -37.20 -8.92
N LEU A 790 23.39 -37.93 -9.35
CA LEU A 790 22.51 -38.62 -8.42
C LEU A 790 23.24 -39.77 -7.71
N PRO A 791 22.97 -40.00 -6.42
CA PRO A 791 23.49 -41.16 -5.71
C PRO A 791 22.85 -42.46 -6.23
N ASP A 792 23.60 -43.56 -6.20
CA ASP A 792 23.09 -44.88 -6.55
C ASP A 792 22.15 -45.46 -5.47
N PRO A 793 21.19 -46.32 -5.87
CA PRO A 793 20.84 -46.71 -7.23
C PRO A 793 19.98 -45.66 -7.92
N LYS A 794 20.26 -45.42 -9.21
CA LYS A 794 19.52 -44.45 -10.03
C LYS A 794 18.24 -45.07 -10.60
N PRO A 795 17.06 -44.51 -10.28
CA PRO A 795 15.80 -45.00 -10.82
C PRO A 795 15.75 -44.97 -12.35
N TYR A 796 14.86 -45.77 -12.96
CA TYR A 796 14.60 -45.65 -14.39
C TYR A 796 14.02 -44.27 -14.70
N ARG A 797 12.98 -43.86 -13.96
CA ARG A 797 12.37 -42.53 -14.04
C ARG A 797 11.89 -42.04 -12.68
N GLU A 798 11.87 -40.72 -12.54
CA GLU A 798 11.22 -40.02 -11.43
C GLU A 798 10.22 -39.02 -11.99
N ILE A 799 9.03 -38.92 -11.39
CA ILE A 799 8.13 -37.79 -11.61
C ILE A 799 8.16 -36.95 -10.33
N PHE A 800 8.71 -35.75 -10.42
CA PHE A 800 8.72 -34.78 -9.33
C PHE A 800 7.61 -33.77 -9.55
N VAL A 801 6.82 -33.50 -8.51
CA VAL A 801 5.72 -32.54 -8.53
C VAL A 801 6.00 -31.49 -7.46
N TRP A 802 5.96 -30.22 -7.86
CA TRP A 802 6.03 -29.06 -6.99
C TRP A 802 4.77 -28.22 -7.14
N SER A 803 4.20 -27.76 -6.03
CA SER A 803 3.15 -26.75 -5.98
C SER A 803 3.21 -26.02 -4.63
N PRO A 804 2.55 -24.87 -4.43
CA PRO A 804 2.47 -24.23 -3.11
C PRO A 804 1.87 -25.12 -2.01
N ARG A 805 1.04 -26.11 -2.38
CA ARG A 805 0.35 -27.02 -1.45
C ARG A 805 1.09 -28.33 -1.22
N VAL A 806 1.84 -28.83 -2.19
CA VAL A 806 2.47 -30.16 -2.12
C VAL A 806 3.82 -30.20 -2.82
N GLU A 807 4.75 -30.96 -2.25
CA GLU A 807 5.91 -31.49 -2.96
C GLU A 807 5.88 -33.00 -2.93
N GLY A 808 6.24 -33.66 -4.02
CA GLY A 808 6.24 -35.12 -4.05
C GLY A 808 7.08 -35.69 -5.17
N VAL A 809 7.44 -36.95 -5.01
CA VAL A 809 8.17 -37.71 -6.02
C VAL A 809 7.57 -39.10 -6.17
N HIS A 810 7.41 -39.54 -7.41
CA HIS A 810 7.12 -40.94 -7.75
C HIS A 810 8.32 -41.55 -8.47
N ILE A 811 8.85 -42.63 -7.91
CA ILE A 811 10.08 -43.30 -8.35
C ILE A 811 9.72 -44.66 -8.94
N ARG A 812 10.23 -44.99 -10.13
CA ARG A 812 10.09 -46.31 -10.74
C ARG A 812 11.39 -46.85 -11.31
N PHE A 813 11.54 -48.16 -11.31
CA PHE A 813 12.72 -48.86 -11.85
C PHE A 813 12.51 -49.57 -13.19
N GLY A 814 11.31 -49.43 -13.78
CA GLY A 814 11.00 -49.91 -15.12
C GLY A 814 9.70 -49.29 -15.65
N PRO A 815 9.34 -49.57 -16.92
CA PRO A 815 8.15 -49.00 -17.56
C PRO A 815 6.84 -49.51 -16.94
N VAL A 816 6.77 -50.81 -16.62
CA VAL A 816 5.62 -51.42 -15.93
C VAL A 816 6.00 -51.60 -14.46
N ALA A 817 5.57 -50.68 -13.62
CA ALA A 817 5.95 -50.66 -12.20
C ALA A 817 4.75 -50.36 -11.29
N ARG A 818 4.77 -50.93 -10.07
CA ARG A 818 3.73 -50.72 -9.07
C ARG A 818 4.29 -50.49 -7.67
N GLY A 819 3.63 -49.59 -6.94
CA GLY A 819 3.69 -49.52 -5.48
C GLY A 819 3.02 -48.29 -4.91
N GLY A 820 2.95 -48.27 -3.58
CA GLY A 820 2.12 -47.29 -2.85
C GLY A 820 2.65 -45.86 -2.80
N LEU A 821 1.75 -44.91 -2.54
CA LEU A 821 2.05 -43.50 -2.30
C LEU A 821 1.99 -43.16 -0.81
N ARG A 822 3.09 -42.66 -0.24
CA ARG A 822 3.23 -42.37 1.18
C ARG A 822 2.99 -40.89 1.49
N TRP A 823 2.21 -40.61 2.53
CA TRP A 823 2.22 -39.28 3.14
C TRP A 823 3.47 -39.17 4.02
N SER A 824 4.42 -38.36 3.60
CA SER A 824 5.66 -38.09 4.35
C SER A 824 5.51 -36.89 5.28
N ASP A 825 6.09 -36.98 6.47
CA ASP A 825 6.30 -35.85 7.38
C ASP A 825 7.71 -35.22 7.24
N ARG A 826 8.51 -35.71 6.27
CA ARG A 826 9.89 -35.27 6.03
C ARG A 826 9.97 -34.23 4.92
N ARG A 827 10.07 -32.95 5.28
CA ARG A 827 10.18 -31.86 4.29
C ARG A 827 11.47 -31.93 3.45
N GLU A 828 12.61 -32.11 4.10
CA GLU A 828 13.92 -31.91 3.46
C GLU A 828 14.46 -33.14 2.72
N ASP A 829 13.94 -34.33 2.97
CA ASP A 829 14.51 -35.58 2.44
C ASP A 829 13.49 -36.72 2.21
N PHE A 830 12.24 -36.39 1.89
CA PHE A 830 11.23 -37.40 1.52
C PHE A 830 11.66 -38.23 0.31
N ARG A 831 12.44 -37.70 -0.64
CA ARG A 831 12.94 -38.51 -1.77
C ARG A 831 13.82 -39.66 -1.29
N THR A 832 14.65 -39.43 -0.28
CA THR A 832 15.50 -40.48 0.33
C THR A 832 14.64 -41.54 1.00
N GLU A 833 13.56 -41.13 1.67
CA GLU A 833 12.56 -42.06 2.23
C GLU A 833 11.93 -42.91 1.13
N VAL A 834 11.41 -42.29 0.07
CA VAL A 834 10.74 -42.97 -1.04
C VAL A 834 11.70 -43.91 -1.77
N LEU A 835 12.96 -43.50 -1.99
CA LEU A 835 13.98 -44.33 -2.61
C LEU A 835 14.30 -45.56 -1.74
N GLY A 836 14.36 -45.40 -0.42
CA GLY A 836 14.52 -46.53 0.51
C GLY A 836 13.35 -47.53 0.42
N LEU A 837 12.12 -47.02 0.33
CA LEU A 837 10.92 -47.84 0.20
C LEU A 837 10.82 -48.57 -1.15
N VAL A 838 11.22 -47.92 -2.25
CA VAL A 838 11.16 -48.55 -3.56
C VAL A 838 12.16 -49.70 -3.70
N LYS A 839 13.33 -49.62 -3.05
CA LYS A 839 14.29 -50.74 -2.98
C LYS A 839 13.67 -51.97 -2.33
N ALA A 840 12.97 -51.77 -1.21
CA ALA A 840 12.23 -52.87 -0.57
C ALA A 840 11.10 -53.40 -1.47
N GLN A 841 10.39 -52.49 -2.16
CA GLN A 841 9.33 -52.88 -3.09
C GLN A 841 9.85 -53.68 -4.28
N GLN A 842 11.05 -53.39 -4.80
CA GLN A 842 11.64 -54.17 -5.88
C GLN A 842 11.84 -55.64 -5.49
N VAL A 843 12.34 -55.90 -4.27
CA VAL A 843 12.51 -57.26 -3.78
C VAL A 843 11.16 -57.93 -3.52
N LYS A 844 10.20 -57.17 -2.95
CA LYS A 844 8.84 -57.68 -2.71
C LYS A 844 8.10 -58.03 -4.01
N ASN A 845 8.31 -57.27 -5.08
CA ASN A 845 7.66 -57.50 -6.36
C ASN A 845 8.34 -58.61 -7.18
N ALA A 846 9.42 -59.24 -6.71
CA ALA A 846 10.09 -60.33 -7.44
C ALA A 846 9.16 -61.54 -7.72
N VAL A 847 8.04 -61.63 -7.00
CA VAL A 847 7.04 -62.70 -7.13
C VAL A 847 5.86 -62.35 -8.05
N ILE A 848 5.82 -61.12 -8.59
CA ILE A 848 4.79 -60.63 -9.53
C ILE A 848 5.44 -59.99 -10.77
N VAL A 849 4.64 -59.72 -11.80
CA VAL A 849 5.14 -59.19 -13.09
C VAL A 849 5.65 -57.73 -13.03
N PRO A 850 5.00 -56.76 -12.35
CA PRO A 850 5.47 -55.37 -12.36
C PRO A 850 6.67 -55.15 -11.44
N VAL A 851 7.71 -54.44 -11.90
CA VAL A 851 8.83 -54.04 -11.03
C VAL A 851 8.38 -53.03 -9.97
N GLY A 852 9.21 -52.78 -8.95
CA GLY A 852 8.86 -51.85 -7.88
C GLY A 852 8.76 -50.38 -8.33
N SER A 853 7.66 -49.71 -7.95
CA SER A 853 7.59 -48.25 -7.86
C SER A 853 7.17 -47.80 -6.45
N LYS A 854 7.40 -46.53 -6.13
CA LYS A 854 6.95 -45.93 -4.88
C LYS A 854 6.84 -44.44 -5.07
N GLY A 855 5.83 -43.83 -4.46
CA GLY A 855 5.78 -42.38 -4.36
C GLY A 855 5.67 -41.90 -2.93
N GLY A 856 5.95 -40.63 -2.74
CA GLY A 856 5.70 -39.94 -1.49
C GLY A 856 5.47 -38.46 -1.72
N PHE A 857 4.61 -37.88 -0.90
CA PHE A 857 4.26 -36.47 -0.96
C PHE A 857 4.29 -35.84 0.45
N TYR A 858 4.59 -34.55 0.49
CA TYR A 858 4.67 -33.70 1.66
C TYR A 858 3.70 -32.52 1.49
N PRO A 859 2.57 -32.49 2.22
CA PRO A 859 1.67 -31.34 2.26
C PRO A 859 2.30 -30.15 2.99
N LYS A 860 2.31 -28.98 2.36
CA LYS A 860 3.00 -27.78 2.84
C LYS A 860 2.12 -26.83 3.66
N GLN A 861 0.80 -26.88 3.47
CA GLN A 861 -0.14 -25.92 4.05
C GLN A 861 -1.06 -26.53 5.11
N LEU A 862 -0.59 -27.56 5.83
CA LEU A 862 -1.40 -28.22 6.85
C LEU A 862 -1.78 -27.25 7.98
N PRO A 863 -3.08 -27.15 8.34
CA PRO A 863 -3.53 -26.35 9.48
C PRO A 863 -3.09 -26.96 10.81
N ASP A 864 -3.43 -26.30 11.92
CA ASP A 864 -3.12 -26.80 13.26
C ASP A 864 -3.72 -28.20 13.49
N ARG A 865 -2.92 -29.14 14.03
CA ARG A 865 -3.33 -30.54 14.28
C ARG A 865 -4.51 -30.68 15.25
N SER A 866 -4.83 -29.64 16.02
CA SER A 866 -6.01 -29.59 16.88
C SER A 866 -7.32 -29.65 16.07
N ASP A 867 -7.35 -29.09 14.86
CA ASP A 867 -8.45 -29.22 13.90
C ASP A 867 -8.20 -30.40 12.96
N ARG A 868 -8.59 -31.60 13.42
CA ARG A 868 -8.33 -32.85 12.69
C ARG A 868 -9.02 -32.92 11.33
N ASP A 869 -10.20 -32.32 11.19
CA ASP A 869 -10.99 -32.39 9.97
C ASP A 869 -10.38 -31.49 8.90
N ALA A 870 -10.02 -30.25 9.24
CA ALA A 870 -9.31 -29.36 8.34
C ALA A 870 -7.92 -29.92 7.96
N TRP A 871 -7.22 -30.52 8.90
CA TRP A 871 -5.90 -31.15 8.67
C TRP A 871 -5.99 -32.31 7.66
N LEU A 872 -7.01 -33.16 7.80
CA LEU A 872 -7.22 -34.27 6.87
C LEU A 872 -7.66 -33.78 5.48
N ALA A 873 -8.55 -32.78 5.42
CA ALA A 873 -9.03 -32.21 4.17
C ALA A 873 -7.90 -31.61 3.33
N GLU A 874 -7.01 -30.82 3.95
CA GLU A 874 -5.84 -30.27 3.25
C GLU A 874 -4.89 -31.38 2.77
N GLY A 875 -4.67 -32.41 3.59
CA GLY A 875 -3.88 -33.57 3.19
C GLY A 875 -4.44 -34.31 1.98
N GLN A 876 -5.77 -34.46 1.90
CA GLN A 876 -6.46 -35.06 0.76
C GLN A 876 -6.33 -34.21 -0.50
N GLU A 877 -6.44 -32.89 -0.40
CA GLU A 877 -6.26 -31.99 -1.54
C GLU A 877 -4.80 -31.91 -2.03
N ALA A 878 -3.83 -31.95 -1.11
CA ALA A 878 -2.41 -32.10 -1.45
C ALA A 878 -2.16 -33.42 -2.21
N TYR A 879 -2.78 -34.52 -1.76
CA TYR A 879 -2.71 -35.82 -2.43
C TYR A 879 -3.33 -35.79 -3.83
N LYS A 880 -4.52 -35.19 -4.00
CA LYS A 880 -5.14 -35.01 -5.32
C LYS A 880 -4.26 -34.18 -6.26
N THR A 881 -3.68 -33.09 -5.76
CA THR A 881 -2.77 -32.23 -6.54
C THR A 881 -1.53 -33.00 -6.98
N PHE A 882 -0.98 -33.85 -6.11
CA PHE A 882 0.12 -34.73 -6.47
C PHE A 882 -0.27 -35.69 -7.60
N LEU A 883 -1.44 -36.35 -7.50
CA LEU A 883 -1.95 -37.24 -8.55
C LEU A 883 -2.20 -36.53 -9.87
N ARG A 884 -2.78 -35.32 -9.86
CA ARG A 884 -2.94 -34.46 -11.05
C ARG A 884 -1.60 -34.22 -11.72
N GLY A 885 -0.57 -33.85 -10.95
CA GLY A 885 0.78 -33.67 -11.48
C GLY A 885 1.39 -34.93 -12.10
N LEU A 886 1.10 -36.12 -11.55
CA LEU A 886 1.53 -37.38 -12.17
C LEU A 886 0.80 -37.65 -13.49
N LEU A 887 -0.52 -37.49 -13.51
CA LEU A 887 -1.37 -37.80 -14.67
C LEU A 887 -1.24 -36.77 -15.80
N ASP A 888 -0.97 -35.50 -15.47
CA ASP A 888 -0.73 -34.41 -16.44
C ASP A 888 0.35 -34.74 -17.49
N ILE A 889 1.31 -35.62 -17.16
CA ILE A 889 2.45 -35.98 -18.01
C ILE A 889 2.54 -37.48 -18.33
N THR A 890 1.51 -38.26 -17.98
CA THR A 890 1.41 -39.71 -18.23
C THR A 890 0.49 -39.96 -19.42
N ASP A 891 0.89 -40.83 -20.36
CA ASP A 891 0.05 -41.13 -21.52
C ASP A 891 -1.24 -41.87 -21.09
N ASN A 892 -2.31 -41.76 -21.86
CA ASN A 892 -3.56 -42.51 -21.65
C ASN A 892 -3.74 -43.56 -22.76
N LEU A 893 -4.64 -44.53 -22.56
CA LEU A 893 -5.07 -45.48 -23.61
C LEU A 893 -6.54 -45.24 -23.95
N VAL A 894 -6.81 -44.92 -25.23
CA VAL A 894 -8.16 -44.67 -25.77
C VAL A 894 -8.32 -45.48 -27.04
N ASP A 895 -9.36 -46.31 -27.14
CA ASP A 895 -9.64 -47.18 -28.29
C ASP A 895 -8.42 -48.01 -28.76
N ASP A 896 -7.71 -48.62 -27.80
CA ASP A 896 -6.46 -49.39 -27.99
C ASP A 896 -5.25 -48.60 -28.54
N GLY A 897 -5.36 -47.27 -28.67
CA GLY A 897 -4.27 -46.36 -29.04
C GLY A 897 -3.72 -45.57 -27.86
N VAL A 898 -2.42 -45.27 -27.87
CA VAL A 898 -1.80 -44.37 -26.88
C VAL A 898 -2.13 -42.92 -27.22
N LYS A 899 -2.77 -42.23 -26.29
CA LYS A 899 -3.05 -40.78 -26.35
C LYS A 899 -2.07 -40.04 -25.44
N ARG A 900 -1.19 -39.23 -26.03
CA ARG A 900 -0.29 -38.34 -25.26
C ARG A 900 -1.08 -37.22 -24.56
N PRO A 901 -0.60 -36.69 -23.42
CA PRO A 901 -1.23 -35.55 -22.75
C PRO A 901 -1.23 -34.29 -23.62
N ASP A 902 -2.27 -33.47 -23.45
CA ASP A 902 -2.39 -32.20 -24.17
C ASP A 902 -1.28 -31.22 -23.73
N ASN A 903 -0.77 -30.43 -24.69
CA ASN A 903 0.27 -29.41 -24.46
C ASN A 903 1.56 -29.93 -23.76
N VAL A 904 1.94 -31.19 -24.01
CA VAL A 904 3.19 -31.79 -23.52
C VAL A 904 4.01 -32.35 -24.67
N VAL A 905 5.25 -31.84 -24.82
CA VAL A 905 6.24 -32.41 -25.74
C VAL A 905 6.96 -33.56 -25.04
N CYS A 906 6.84 -34.78 -25.55
CA CYS A 906 7.46 -35.97 -24.96
C CYS A 906 8.77 -36.36 -25.65
N TRP A 907 9.83 -36.54 -24.85
CA TRP A 907 11.18 -36.94 -25.28
C TRP A 907 11.51 -38.42 -24.97
N ASP A 908 10.50 -39.22 -24.71
CA ASP A 908 10.60 -40.64 -24.40
C ASP A 908 9.50 -41.45 -25.12
N ASP A 909 9.62 -42.77 -25.02
CA ASP A 909 8.65 -43.71 -25.58
C ASP A 909 7.26 -43.58 -24.93
N GLU A 910 6.28 -44.27 -25.52
CA GLU A 910 4.94 -44.40 -24.97
C GLU A 910 4.97 -44.94 -23.53
N ASP A 911 4.24 -44.29 -22.64
CA ASP A 911 4.24 -44.57 -21.21
C ASP A 911 2.83 -44.45 -20.61
N PRO A 912 1.89 -45.34 -21.01
CA PRO A 912 0.51 -45.28 -20.52
C PRO A 912 0.30 -45.94 -19.16
N TYR A 913 1.29 -46.66 -18.63
CA TYR A 913 1.12 -47.49 -17.43
C TYR A 913 1.55 -46.74 -16.16
N LEU A 914 0.58 -46.27 -15.38
CA LEU A 914 0.79 -45.72 -14.04
C LEU A 914 -0.25 -46.33 -13.08
N VAL A 915 0.23 -47.13 -12.12
CA VAL A 915 -0.59 -47.72 -11.05
C VAL A 915 -0.04 -47.31 -9.71
N VAL A 916 -0.93 -46.86 -8.83
CA VAL A 916 -0.61 -46.46 -7.46
C VAL A 916 -1.28 -47.42 -6.46
N ALA A 917 -0.88 -47.35 -5.21
CA ALA A 917 -1.53 -48.10 -4.13
C ALA A 917 -1.51 -47.27 -2.83
N ALA A 918 -2.29 -47.68 -1.84
CA ALA A 918 -2.22 -47.09 -0.52
C ALA A 918 -0.90 -47.47 0.20
N ASP A 919 -0.40 -46.56 1.03
CA ASP A 919 0.70 -46.76 1.97
C ASP A 919 0.38 -46.07 3.31
N LYS A 920 1.36 -45.93 4.20
CA LYS A 920 1.24 -45.21 5.46
C LYS A 920 0.75 -43.78 5.20
N GLY A 921 -0.32 -43.41 5.90
CA GLY A 921 -0.96 -42.10 5.81
C GLY A 921 -1.95 -41.95 4.65
N THR A 922 -2.06 -42.93 3.75
CA THR A 922 -2.98 -42.93 2.59
C THR A 922 -3.87 -44.18 2.53
N ALA A 923 -3.94 -44.95 3.63
CA ALA A 923 -4.68 -46.22 3.72
C ALA A 923 -6.13 -46.15 3.21
N THR A 924 -6.81 -45.02 3.37
CA THR A 924 -8.20 -44.80 2.93
C THR A 924 -8.31 -43.97 1.64
N PHE A 925 -7.20 -43.68 0.97
CA PHE A 925 -7.15 -42.74 -0.16
C PHE A 925 -7.20 -43.42 -1.53
N SER A 926 -7.28 -44.75 -1.61
CA SER A 926 -7.39 -45.47 -2.90
C SER A 926 -8.62 -45.02 -3.70
N ASP A 927 -9.78 -44.87 -3.05
CA ASP A 927 -11.00 -44.38 -3.71
C ASP A 927 -10.84 -42.93 -4.20
N LEU A 928 -10.09 -42.11 -3.45
CA LEU A 928 -9.79 -40.74 -3.85
C LEU A 928 -8.92 -40.70 -5.12
N ALA A 929 -7.92 -41.58 -5.19
CA ALA A 929 -7.05 -41.70 -6.35
C ALA A 929 -7.79 -42.21 -7.59
N ASN A 930 -8.62 -43.24 -7.41
CA ASN A 930 -9.48 -43.77 -8.47
C ASN A 930 -10.47 -42.72 -8.98
N SER A 931 -11.06 -41.91 -8.07
CA SER A 931 -11.93 -40.80 -8.44
C SER A 931 -11.19 -39.80 -9.33
N VAL A 932 -10.01 -39.31 -8.93
CA VAL A 932 -9.23 -38.35 -9.75
C VAL A 932 -8.94 -38.94 -11.13
N ALA A 933 -8.43 -40.17 -11.19
CA ALA A 933 -8.10 -40.83 -12.45
C ALA A 933 -9.32 -41.00 -13.37
N GLN A 934 -10.49 -41.35 -12.83
CA GLN A 934 -11.70 -41.57 -13.61
C GLN A 934 -12.42 -40.27 -13.98
N THR A 935 -12.65 -39.36 -13.02
CA THR A 935 -13.52 -38.20 -13.23
C THR A 935 -12.80 -37.02 -13.89
N GLU A 936 -11.51 -36.83 -13.62
CA GLU A 936 -10.75 -35.68 -14.13
C GLU A 936 -9.95 -36.01 -15.41
N TYR A 937 -9.51 -37.26 -15.58
CA TYR A 937 -8.62 -37.67 -16.70
C TYR A 937 -9.20 -38.74 -17.62
N ASP A 938 -10.33 -39.36 -17.26
CA ASP A 938 -10.85 -40.57 -17.92
C ASP A 938 -9.74 -41.60 -18.21
N PHE A 939 -8.92 -41.84 -17.19
CA PHE A 939 -7.73 -42.65 -17.33
C PHE A 939 -8.08 -44.12 -17.57
N TRP A 940 -7.34 -44.77 -18.47
CA TRP A 940 -7.71 -46.08 -19.00
C TRP A 940 -7.78 -47.19 -17.93
N LEU A 941 -7.08 -47.05 -16.80
CA LEU A 941 -7.17 -48.00 -15.70
C LEU A 941 -8.43 -47.84 -14.84
N GLY A 942 -9.15 -46.71 -14.93
CA GLY A 942 -10.36 -46.45 -14.13
C GLY A 942 -10.11 -46.71 -12.64
N ASP A 943 -10.95 -47.53 -12.01
CA ASP A 943 -10.82 -47.91 -10.60
C ASP A 943 -9.77 -49.01 -10.31
N ALA A 944 -9.00 -49.39 -11.33
CA ALA A 944 -7.79 -50.20 -11.19
C ALA A 944 -6.52 -49.34 -11.07
N PHE A 945 -6.64 -48.01 -11.18
CA PHE A 945 -5.53 -47.07 -11.03
C PHE A 945 -4.90 -47.16 -9.62
N ALA A 946 -5.72 -47.30 -8.59
CA ALA A 946 -5.33 -47.49 -7.21
C ALA A 946 -5.92 -48.78 -6.63
N SER A 947 -5.07 -49.73 -6.21
CA SER A 947 -5.52 -50.98 -5.59
C SER A 947 -5.97 -50.81 -4.13
N GLY A 948 -6.83 -51.71 -3.64
CA GLY A 948 -7.30 -51.72 -2.25
C GLY A 948 -8.36 -50.66 -1.91
N GLY A 949 -9.11 -50.19 -2.92
CA GLY A 949 -10.29 -49.34 -2.73
C GLY A 949 -11.52 -50.13 -2.25
N SER A 950 -12.66 -49.45 -2.10
CA SER A 950 -13.93 -50.05 -1.61
C SER A 950 -14.49 -51.15 -2.52
N ALA A 951 -14.10 -51.17 -3.79
CA ALA A 951 -14.44 -52.20 -4.76
C ALA A 951 -13.30 -53.23 -4.98
N GLY A 952 -12.35 -53.36 -4.05
CA GLY A 952 -11.21 -54.30 -4.10
C GLY A 952 -11.29 -55.41 -3.05
N TYR A 953 -10.22 -56.21 -2.93
CA TYR A 953 -10.14 -57.23 -1.88
C TYR A 953 -9.79 -56.60 -0.52
N ASP A 954 -10.65 -56.78 0.48
CA ASP A 954 -10.36 -56.34 1.85
C ASP A 954 -9.35 -57.29 2.51
N HIS A 955 -8.08 -56.88 2.54
CA HIS A 955 -6.99 -57.68 3.09
C HIS A 955 -7.17 -58.00 4.58
N LYS A 956 -7.86 -57.14 5.35
CA LYS A 956 -8.11 -57.36 6.77
C LYS A 956 -9.22 -58.38 6.98
N LYS A 957 -10.31 -58.29 6.22
CA LYS A 957 -11.41 -59.27 6.23
C LYS A 957 -10.94 -60.64 5.71
N MET A 958 -10.11 -60.65 4.67
CA MET A 958 -9.51 -61.85 4.09
C MET A 958 -8.38 -62.43 4.96
N GLY A 959 -7.75 -61.58 5.79
CA GLY A 959 -6.60 -61.90 6.63
C GLY A 959 -5.36 -62.33 5.86
N ILE A 960 -5.26 -61.97 4.57
CA ILE A 960 -4.37 -62.64 3.61
C ILE A 960 -2.89 -62.44 3.94
N THR A 961 -2.51 -61.24 4.40
CA THR A 961 -1.13 -60.93 4.81
C THR A 961 -0.70 -61.77 6.01
N ALA A 962 -1.56 -61.88 7.03
CA ALA A 962 -1.27 -62.69 8.22
C ALA A 962 -1.24 -64.18 7.87
N ARG A 963 -2.18 -64.66 7.03
CA ARG A 963 -2.22 -66.03 6.54
C ARG A 963 -0.96 -66.40 5.77
N GLY A 964 -0.47 -65.52 4.89
CA GLY A 964 0.79 -65.69 4.17
C GLY A 964 1.99 -65.84 5.11
N GLY A 965 2.14 -64.92 6.06
CA GLY A 965 3.23 -65.00 7.04
C GLY A 965 3.13 -66.23 7.93
N TRP A 966 1.91 -66.68 8.22
CA TRP A 966 1.67 -67.89 8.99
C TRP A 966 2.06 -69.15 8.22
N VAL A 967 1.90 -69.19 6.88
CA VAL A 967 2.40 -70.30 6.04
C VAL A 967 3.92 -70.43 6.19
N SER A 968 4.66 -69.32 6.20
CA SER A 968 6.11 -69.34 6.50
C SER A 968 6.43 -69.84 7.90
N VAL A 969 5.69 -69.39 8.91
CA VAL A 969 5.88 -69.83 10.30
C VAL A 969 5.62 -71.34 10.42
N GLN A 970 4.51 -71.83 9.86
CA GLN A 970 4.19 -73.26 9.81
C GLN A 970 5.31 -74.07 9.16
N ARG A 971 5.92 -73.55 8.09
CA ARG A 971 7.04 -74.19 7.42
C ARG A 971 8.24 -74.37 8.34
N HIS A 972 8.66 -73.31 9.04
CA HIS A 972 9.77 -73.39 9.99
C HIS A 972 9.53 -74.39 11.11
N PHE A 973 8.34 -74.39 11.71
CA PHE A 973 8.00 -75.36 12.77
C PHE A 973 7.89 -76.80 12.24
N ARG A 974 7.36 -76.99 11.03
CA ARG A 974 7.30 -78.30 10.38
C ARG A 974 8.68 -78.89 10.14
N GLU A 975 9.64 -78.08 9.70
CA GLU A 975 11.05 -78.48 9.54
C GLU A 975 11.74 -78.79 10.88
N MET A 976 11.18 -78.31 11.99
CA MET A 976 11.60 -78.64 13.35
C MET A 976 10.82 -79.80 13.96
N GLY A 977 9.87 -80.40 13.22
CA GLY A 977 9.07 -81.54 13.66
C GLY A 977 7.95 -81.21 14.63
N LYS A 978 7.41 -79.98 14.63
CA LYS A 978 6.29 -79.56 15.49
C LYS A 978 5.11 -79.04 14.66
N ASP A 979 3.89 -79.47 15.00
CA ASP A 979 2.67 -78.98 14.36
C ASP A 979 1.95 -77.94 15.23
N ILE A 980 2.21 -76.66 14.95
CA ILE A 980 1.63 -75.52 15.69
C ILE A 980 0.13 -75.29 15.47
N GLN A 981 -0.53 -76.10 14.62
CA GLN A 981 -2.00 -76.08 14.50
C GLN A 981 -2.65 -76.99 15.54
N ASN A 982 -1.94 -78.03 15.99
CA ASN A 982 -2.48 -79.06 16.89
C ASN A 982 -1.73 -79.16 18.23
N GLU A 983 -0.52 -78.60 18.34
CA GLU A 983 0.30 -78.63 19.55
C GLU A 983 0.51 -77.24 20.18
N PRO A 984 0.38 -77.09 21.52
CA PRO A 984 0.64 -75.83 22.22
C PRO A 984 2.06 -75.28 22.05
N PHE A 985 2.19 -73.96 21.89
CA PHE A 985 3.48 -73.27 21.75
C PHE A 985 3.46 -71.85 22.31
N THR A 986 4.60 -71.35 22.79
CA THR A 986 4.70 -69.99 23.37
C THR A 986 4.94 -68.92 22.31
N VAL A 987 4.28 -67.77 22.48
CA VAL A 987 4.34 -66.63 21.56
C VAL A 987 4.56 -65.33 22.32
N ILE A 988 5.50 -64.52 21.83
CA ILE A 988 5.61 -63.10 22.14
C ILE A 988 5.28 -62.32 20.87
N GLY A 989 4.45 -61.30 21.02
CA GLY A 989 3.92 -60.55 19.90
C GLY A 989 4.24 -59.05 19.94
N VAL A 990 4.49 -58.45 18.78
CA VAL A 990 4.51 -56.99 18.63
C VAL A 990 3.26 -56.55 17.89
N GLY A 991 2.35 -55.86 18.56
CA GLY A 991 1.06 -55.41 18.03
C GLY A 991 -0.09 -55.57 19.04
N ASP A 992 -1.32 -55.37 18.56
CA ASP A 992 -2.56 -55.53 19.32
C ASP A 992 -3.67 -56.17 18.48
N MET A 993 -4.72 -56.67 19.15
CA MET A 993 -5.80 -57.41 18.50
C MET A 993 -6.65 -56.58 17.54
N SER A 994 -6.59 -55.24 17.53
CA SER A 994 -7.28 -54.42 16.53
C SER A 994 -6.51 -54.33 15.19
N GLY A 995 -5.21 -54.64 15.23
CA GLY A 995 -4.33 -54.62 14.07
C GLY A 995 -4.65 -55.72 13.07
N ASP A 996 -4.55 -55.43 11.77
CA ASP A 996 -4.79 -56.39 10.69
C ASP A 996 -3.89 -57.62 10.83
N VAL A 997 -2.58 -57.43 10.72
CA VAL A 997 -1.61 -58.55 10.71
C VAL A 997 -1.55 -59.26 12.08
N PHE A 998 -1.47 -58.47 13.16
CA PHE A 998 -1.37 -59.03 14.51
C PHE A 998 -2.63 -59.79 14.91
N GLY A 999 -3.79 -59.14 14.76
CA GLY A 999 -5.08 -59.70 15.16
C GLY A 999 -5.42 -60.96 14.38
N ASN A 1000 -5.32 -60.92 13.05
CA ASN A 1000 -5.52 -62.11 12.22
C ASN A 1000 -4.51 -63.20 12.59
N GLY A 1001 -3.22 -62.87 12.69
CA GLY A 1001 -2.16 -63.84 13.02
C GLY A 1001 -2.39 -64.57 14.35
N MET A 1002 -2.81 -63.83 15.39
CA MET A 1002 -3.10 -64.41 16.71
C MET A 1002 -4.37 -65.26 16.76
N LEU A 1003 -5.18 -65.29 15.70
CA LEU A 1003 -6.37 -66.14 15.58
C LEU A 1003 -6.15 -67.40 14.71
N LEU A 1004 -5.04 -67.50 13.99
CA LEU A 1004 -4.72 -68.62 13.07
C LEU A 1004 -4.34 -69.93 13.79
N SER A 1005 -4.21 -69.93 15.11
CA SER A 1005 -4.09 -71.16 15.89
C SER A 1005 -4.71 -71.01 17.28
N LYS A 1006 -5.53 -71.99 17.65
CA LYS A 1006 -6.07 -72.13 19.02
C LYS A 1006 -5.01 -72.61 20.02
N GLN A 1007 -3.84 -73.06 19.54
CA GLN A 1007 -2.77 -73.61 20.37
C GLN A 1007 -1.76 -72.56 20.87
N ILE A 1008 -1.99 -71.28 20.57
CA ILE A 1008 -1.12 -70.17 20.97
C ILE A 1008 -1.18 -69.95 22.50
N ARG A 1009 -0.04 -70.04 23.17
CA ARG A 1009 0.20 -69.49 24.51
C ARG A 1009 0.82 -68.10 24.37
N LEU A 1010 -0.02 -67.07 24.27
CA LEU A 1010 0.44 -65.69 24.17
C LEU A 1010 0.94 -65.21 25.53
N ILE A 1011 2.25 -65.27 25.74
CA ILE A 1011 2.86 -64.97 27.04
C ILE A 1011 3.14 -63.47 27.22
N ALA A 1012 3.33 -62.74 26.11
CA ALA A 1012 3.37 -61.28 26.12
C ALA A 1012 3.02 -60.69 24.75
N ALA A 1013 2.48 -59.48 24.75
CA ALA A 1013 2.31 -58.65 23.56
C ALA A 1013 2.46 -57.17 23.89
N PHE A 1014 2.90 -56.34 22.96
CA PHE A 1014 2.97 -54.89 23.19
C PHE A 1014 2.77 -54.08 21.90
N ASP A 1015 2.12 -52.92 22.04
CA ASP A 1015 1.91 -51.95 20.95
C ASP A 1015 2.44 -50.55 21.34
N HIS A 1016 1.94 -49.50 20.70
CA HIS A 1016 2.29 -48.12 21.02
C HIS A 1016 1.68 -47.61 22.34
N ARG A 1017 0.68 -48.31 22.91
CA ARG A 1017 -0.11 -47.91 24.07
C ARG A 1017 0.18 -48.76 25.30
N ASP A 1018 0.21 -50.08 25.14
CA ASP A 1018 0.10 -51.07 26.20
C ASP A 1018 1.13 -52.20 26.07
N ILE A 1019 1.38 -52.86 27.20
CA ILE A 1019 2.18 -54.08 27.35
C ILE A 1019 1.30 -55.11 28.06
N PHE A 1020 0.85 -56.13 27.33
CA PHE A 1020 0.13 -57.30 27.84
C PHE A 1020 1.15 -58.38 28.23
N ILE A 1021 1.00 -58.94 29.44
CA ILE A 1021 1.82 -60.08 29.90
C ILE A 1021 0.91 -61.10 30.60
N ASP A 1022 0.97 -62.34 30.14
CA ASP A 1022 0.32 -63.51 30.75
C ASP A 1022 1.37 -64.62 30.96
N PRO A 1023 2.00 -64.71 32.14
CA PRO A 1023 3.15 -65.59 32.35
C PRO A 1023 2.89 -67.08 32.10
N ASN A 1024 1.64 -67.54 32.30
CA ASN A 1024 1.27 -68.95 32.14
C ASN A 1024 -0.20 -69.12 31.67
N PRO A 1025 -0.50 -68.92 30.37
CA PRO A 1025 -1.85 -69.07 29.83
C PRO A 1025 -2.26 -70.56 29.88
N THR A 1026 -3.33 -70.89 30.61
CA THR A 1026 -3.74 -72.29 30.87
C THR A 1026 -4.95 -72.75 30.07
N ASP A 1027 -5.93 -71.88 29.78
CA ASP A 1027 -7.15 -72.20 29.02
C ASP A 1027 -7.07 -71.59 27.60
N LEU A 1028 -6.50 -72.35 26.67
CA LEU A 1028 -6.19 -71.85 25.32
C LEU A 1028 -7.45 -71.56 24.49
N GLU A 1029 -8.54 -72.29 24.73
CA GLU A 1029 -9.81 -72.05 24.04
C GLU A 1029 -10.42 -70.73 24.48
N LYS A 1030 -10.53 -70.48 25.80
CA LYS A 1030 -11.08 -69.21 26.31
C LYS A 1030 -10.23 -68.01 25.95
N THR A 1031 -8.90 -68.13 26.03
CA THR A 1031 -7.99 -67.04 25.63
C THR A 1031 -8.01 -66.81 24.12
N TRP A 1032 -8.34 -67.81 23.30
CA TRP A 1032 -8.62 -67.61 21.88
C TRP A 1032 -9.97 -66.91 21.65
N GLU A 1033 -11.04 -67.35 22.33
CA GLU A 1033 -12.36 -66.69 22.26
C GLU A 1033 -12.29 -65.21 22.68
N GLU A 1034 -11.51 -64.92 23.72
CA GLU A 1034 -11.32 -63.53 24.19
C GLU A 1034 -10.53 -62.69 23.18
N ARG A 1035 -9.45 -63.25 22.59
CA ARG A 1035 -8.73 -62.57 21.50
C ARG A 1035 -9.66 -62.31 20.30
N LYS A 1036 -10.52 -63.27 19.96
CA LYS A 1036 -11.50 -63.11 18.88
C LYS A 1036 -12.51 -62.00 19.20
N ARG A 1037 -13.05 -61.98 20.42
CA ARG A 1037 -13.94 -60.90 20.88
C ARG A 1037 -13.27 -59.53 20.74
N LEU A 1038 -12.00 -59.41 21.15
CA LEU A 1038 -11.24 -58.16 21.01
C LEU A 1038 -11.04 -57.72 19.56
N PHE A 1039 -10.77 -58.67 18.66
CA PHE A 1039 -10.63 -58.39 17.23
C PHE A 1039 -11.93 -57.84 16.62
N GLU A 1040 -13.10 -58.35 17.05
CA GLU A 1040 -14.42 -58.00 16.52
C GLU A 1040 -14.99 -56.66 17.02
N LEU A 1041 -14.40 -56.05 18.07
CA LEU A 1041 -14.88 -54.76 18.64
C LEU A 1041 -14.65 -53.52 17.75
N GLY A 1042 -13.97 -53.65 16.62
CA GLY A 1042 -13.67 -52.56 15.68
C GLY A 1042 -12.58 -51.59 16.15
N ARG A 1043 -12.70 -51.04 17.36
CA ARG A 1043 -11.64 -50.25 18.05
C ARG A 1043 -11.38 -50.85 19.43
N SER A 1044 -10.33 -51.67 19.54
CA SER A 1044 -9.90 -52.29 20.79
C SER A 1044 -8.47 -51.92 21.16
N SER A 1045 -8.12 -52.21 22.40
CA SER A 1045 -6.80 -52.11 23.01
C SER A 1045 -6.56 -53.31 23.90
N TRP A 1046 -5.31 -53.51 24.35
CA TRP A 1046 -5.05 -54.54 25.35
C TRP A 1046 -5.77 -54.27 26.66
N GLN A 1047 -6.12 -53.02 26.98
CA GLN A 1047 -6.90 -52.69 28.18
C GLN A 1047 -8.32 -53.26 28.17
N ASP A 1048 -8.87 -53.57 26.99
CA ASP A 1048 -10.22 -54.14 26.84
C ASP A 1048 -10.26 -55.66 27.09
N TYR A 1049 -9.09 -56.30 27.25
CA TYR A 1049 -8.96 -57.72 27.52
C TYR A 1049 -9.53 -58.08 28.90
N ASP A 1050 -10.28 -59.16 29.00
CA ASP A 1050 -10.81 -59.68 30.27
C ASP A 1050 -9.67 -60.12 31.19
N LYS A 1051 -9.34 -59.24 32.14
CA LYS A 1051 -8.26 -59.42 33.11
C LYS A 1051 -8.44 -60.65 34.00
N SER A 1052 -9.66 -61.20 34.10
CA SER A 1052 -9.92 -62.43 34.86
C SER A 1052 -9.35 -63.69 34.19
N LEU A 1053 -9.06 -63.62 32.89
CA LEU A 1053 -8.44 -64.71 32.11
C LEU A 1053 -6.91 -64.67 32.13
N ILE A 1054 -6.29 -63.60 32.64
CA ILE A 1054 -4.84 -63.48 32.76
C ILE A 1054 -4.36 -64.32 33.95
N SER A 1055 -3.33 -65.14 33.75
CA SER A 1055 -2.79 -65.98 34.82
C SER A 1055 -2.17 -65.17 35.96
N LYS A 1056 -1.94 -65.84 37.08
CA LYS A 1056 -1.38 -65.21 38.29
C LYS A 1056 -0.06 -64.50 37.97
N GLY A 1057 0.04 -63.25 38.43
CA GLY A 1057 1.23 -62.42 38.24
C GLY A 1057 1.27 -61.66 36.92
N GLY A 1058 0.39 -61.95 35.96
CA GLY A 1058 0.24 -61.20 34.72
C GLY A 1058 -0.53 -59.89 34.87
N GLY A 1059 -0.62 -59.14 33.77
CA GLY A 1059 -1.35 -57.88 33.72
C GLY A 1059 -1.16 -57.12 32.42
N ILE A 1060 -1.86 -55.98 32.32
CA ILE A 1060 -1.72 -55.04 31.21
C ILE A 1060 -1.22 -53.72 31.76
N PHE A 1061 -0.15 -53.20 31.18
CA PHE A 1061 0.56 -52.02 31.67
C PHE A 1061 0.66 -50.96 30.57
N PRO A 1062 0.47 -49.66 30.88
CA PRO A 1062 0.62 -48.62 29.89
C PRO A 1062 2.11 -48.44 29.54
N ARG A 1063 2.42 -48.40 28.24
CA ARG A 1063 3.78 -48.18 27.71
C ARG A 1063 4.36 -46.82 28.12
N ALA A 1064 3.50 -45.83 28.36
CA ALA A 1064 3.88 -44.52 28.87
C ALA A 1064 4.26 -44.50 30.37
N ALA A 1065 4.11 -45.62 31.09
CA ALA A 1065 4.48 -45.70 32.50
C ALA A 1065 5.99 -45.51 32.68
N LYS A 1066 6.36 -44.56 33.57
CA LYS A 1066 7.77 -44.35 33.96
C LYS A 1066 8.38 -45.56 34.66
N SER A 1067 7.55 -46.33 35.38
CA SER A 1067 7.97 -47.52 36.12
C SER A 1067 6.78 -48.47 36.30
N ILE A 1068 7.02 -49.77 36.10
CA ILE A 1068 6.05 -50.87 36.21
C ILE A 1068 6.52 -51.79 37.34
N LYS A 1069 5.61 -52.16 38.27
CA LYS A 1069 5.88 -53.13 39.33
C LYS A 1069 5.84 -54.55 38.76
N LEU A 1070 6.90 -55.33 38.99
CA LEU A 1070 7.05 -56.68 38.46
C LEU A 1070 6.66 -57.70 39.52
N SER A 1071 5.79 -58.64 39.15
CA SER A 1071 5.46 -59.83 39.94
C SER A 1071 6.62 -60.83 39.92
N ASP A 1072 6.60 -61.84 40.80
CA ASP A 1072 7.62 -62.89 40.80
C ASP A 1072 7.59 -63.66 39.48
N GLU A 1073 6.39 -63.91 38.94
CA GLU A 1073 6.15 -64.59 37.67
C GLU A 1073 6.67 -63.77 36.46
N ILE A 1074 6.46 -62.45 36.41
CA ILE A 1074 7.02 -61.59 35.34
C ILE A 1074 8.54 -61.55 35.41
N ARG A 1075 9.13 -61.52 36.61
CA ARG A 1075 10.60 -61.55 36.77
C ARG A 1075 11.21 -62.87 36.33
N GLU A 1076 10.53 -63.99 36.56
CA GLU A 1076 10.94 -65.31 36.06
C GLU A 1076 10.90 -65.36 34.53
N LEU A 1077 9.81 -64.87 33.92
CA LEU A 1077 9.68 -64.80 32.46
C LEU A 1077 10.73 -63.91 31.79
N THR A 1078 11.08 -62.77 32.41
CA THR A 1078 11.93 -61.73 31.81
C THR A 1078 13.39 -61.79 32.25
N GLY A 1079 13.73 -62.59 33.27
CA GLY A 1079 15.06 -62.62 33.88
C GLY A 1079 15.44 -61.35 34.66
N LEU A 1080 14.52 -60.40 34.85
CA LEU A 1080 14.77 -59.15 35.56
C LEU A 1080 14.83 -59.36 37.08
N LYS A 1081 15.89 -58.87 37.72
CA LYS A 1081 16.08 -58.98 39.18
C LYS A 1081 15.39 -57.89 40.00
N ALA A 1082 15.10 -56.73 39.37
CA ALA A 1082 14.49 -55.60 40.05
C ALA A 1082 12.99 -55.81 40.31
N GLN A 1083 12.45 -55.23 41.39
CA GLN A 1083 11.01 -55.27 41.68
C GLN A 1083 10.18 -54.30 40.83
N THR A 1084 10.85 -53.34 40.18
CA THR A 1084 10.23 -52.41 39.23
C THR A 1084 11.14 -52.19 38.04
N ALA A 1085 10.58 -51.92 36.87
CA ALA A 1085 11.34 -51.59 35.67
C ALA A 1085 10.60 -50.53 34.83
N PRO A 1086 11.32 -49.63 34.14
CA PRO A 1086 10.73 -48.81 33.09
C PRO A 1086 10.13 -49.70 31.99
N ALA A 1087 9.07 -49.21 31.33
CA ALA A 1087 8.41 -49.92 30.23
C ALA A 1087 9.40 -50.35 29.12
N THR A 1088 10.38 -49.49 28.80
CA THR A 1088 11.41 -49.77 27.80
C THR A 1088 12.33 -50.93 28.18
N THR A 1089 12.75 -51.00 29.44
CA THR A 1089 13.56 -52.11 29.97
C THR A 1089 12.77 -53.41 29.98
N LEU A 1090 11.48 -53.35 30.32
CA LEU A 1090 10.60 -54.52 30.32
C LEU A 1090 10.41 -55.08 28.91
N ILE A 1091 10.13 -54.24 27.91
CA ILE A 1091 10.01 -54.65 26.50
C ILE A 1091 11.32 -55.28 26.00
N LYS A 1092 12.47 -54.67 26.31
CA LYS A 1092 13.78 -55.25 25.98
C LYS A 1092 13.98 -56.65 26.56
N ALA A 1093 13.54 -56.87 27.79
CA ALA A 1093 13.64 -58.17 28.44
C ALA A 1093 12.69 -59.19 27.81
N LEU A 1094 11.48 -58.79 27.42
CA LEU A 1094 10.53 -59.64 26.70
C LEU A 1094 11.07 -60.07 25.33
N LEU A 1095 11.72 -59.17 24.58
CA LEU A 1095 12.35 -59.53 23.31
C LEU A 1095 13.48 -60.56 23.48
N LYS A 1096 14.14 -60.62 24.64
CA LYS A 1096 15.22 -61.57 24.97
C LYS A 1096 14.74 -62.87 25.63
N ALA A 1097 13.45 -62.96 25.96
CA ALA A 1097 12.88 -64.07 26.69
C ALA A 1097 12.89 -65.36 25.84
N ASP A 1098 12.91 -66.50 26.53
CA ASP A 1098 12.85 -67.81 25.88
C ASP A 1098 11.42 -68.08 25.39
N VAL A 1099 11.25 -68.12 24.07
CA VAL A 1099 9.94 -68.28 23.42
C VAL A 1099 10.07 -69.12 22.15
N GLU A 1100 9.00 -69.80 21.75
CA GLU A 1100 9.03 -70.57 20.50
C GLU A 1100 8.81 -69.68 19.27
N LEU A 1101 7.88 -68.73 19.32
CA LEU A 1101 7.62 -67.78 18.25
C LEU A 1101 7.71 -66.33 18.74
N LEU A 1102 8.49 -65.52 18.03
CA LEU A 1102 8.39 -64.06 18.09
C LEU A 1102 7.65 -63.57 16.84
N TRP A 1103 6.45 -63.03 17.02
CA TRP A 1103 5.57 -62.58 15.92
C TRP A 1103 5.56 -61.06 15.82
N PHE A 1104 6.04 -60.54 14.70
CA PHE A 1104 5.96 -59.11 14.38
C PHE A 1104 4.70 -58.83 13.58
N GLY A 1105 3.64 -58.33 14.24
CA GLY A 1105 2.40 -57.87 13.61
C GLY A 1105 2.25 -56.34 13.57
N GLY A 1106 3.21 -55.61 14.13
CA GLY A 1106 3.29 -54.15 14.17
C GLY A 1106 4.63 -53.64 13.63
N ILE A 1107 4.64 -52.39 13.15
CA ILE A 1107 5.81 -51.79 12.48
C ILE A 1107 6.86 -51.34 13.50
N GLY A 1108 8.13 -51.58 13.18
CA GLY A 1108 9.28 -51.04 13.91
C GLY A 1108 10.48 -51.99 13.85
N THR A 1109 11.70 -51.46 13.87
CA THR A 1109 12.92 -52.28 13.84
C THR A 1109 13.44 -52.53 15.24
N TYR A 1110 13.12 -53.71 15.78
CA TYR A 1110 13.38 -54.13 17.15
C TYR A 1110 14.70 -54.89 17.30
N VAL A 1111 15.26 -55.39 16.20
CA VAL A 1111 16.46 -56.24 16.22
C VAL A 1111 17.46 -55.75 15.16
N LYS A 1112 18.72 -55.53 15.58
CA LYS A 1112 19.85 -55.22 14.68
C LYS A 1112 20.97 -56.25 14.83
N ALA A 1113 21.92 -56.27 13.90
CA ALA A 1113 23.14 -57.04 14.09
C ALA A 1113 24.02 -56.41 15.17
N SER A 1114 24.81 -57.22 15.85
CA SER A 1114 25.81 -56.75 16.82
C SER A 1114 26.87 -55.82 16.18
N THR A 1115 27.08 -55.94 14.86
CA THR A 1115 27.98 -55.07 14.07
C THR A 1115 27.34 -53.73 13.66
N GLU A 1116 26.02 -53.59 13.76
CA GLU A 1116 25.32 -52.36 13.40
C GLU A 1116 25.20 -51.43 14.62
N GLN A 1117 25.24 -50.12 14.38
CA GLN A 1117 24.92 -49.10 15.37
C GLN A 1117 23.48 -48.62 15.18
N ASN A 1118 22.82 -48.17 16.26
CA ASN A 1118 21.41 -47.75 16.19
C ASN A 1118 21.14 -46.66 15.13
N TYR A 1119 22.05 -45.71 14.97
CA TYR A 1119 21.89 -44.63 13.99
C TYR A 1119 21.92 -45.11 12.54
N GLN A 1120 22.47 -46.30 12.25
CA GLN A 1120 22.53 -46.89 10.91
C GLN A 1120 21.19 -47.53 10.50
N VAL A 1121 20.32 -47.88 11.46
CA VAL A 1121 19.06 -48.59 11.23
C VAL A 1121 17.94 -47.66 10.76
N GLY A 1122 17.98 -46.38 11.13
CA GLY A 1122 17.04 -45.35 10.68
C GLY A 1122 15.71 -45.26 11.44
N ASP A 1123 15.40 -46.18 12.36
CA ASP A 1123 14.18 -46.14 13.19
C ASP A 1123 14.45 -45.58 14.60
N LYS A 1124 14.50 -44.25 14.71
CA LYS A 1124 14.80 -43.57 15.98
C LYS A 1124 13.81 -43.88 17.11
N ALA A 1125 12.54 -44.17 16.78
CA ALA A 1125 11.50 -44.40 17.77
C ALA A 1125 11.76 -45.67 18.60
N ASN A 1126 12.45 -46.66 18.01
CA ASN A 1126 12.78 -47.92 18.66
C ASN A 1126 14.25 -48.03 19.12
N ASP A 1127 15.08 -47.00 18.96
CA ASP A 1127 16.50 -47.03 19.38
C ASP A 1127 16.67 -47.46 20.85
N ALA A 1128 15.82 -46.97 21.74
CA ALA A 1128 15.86 -47.30 23.17
C ALA A 1128 15.40 -48.73 23.48
N LEU A 1129 14.69 -49.38 22.55
CA LEU A 1129 14.11 -50.72 22.69
C LEU A 1129 14.88 -51.80 21.92
N ARG A 1130 15.65 -51.40 20.91
CA ARG A 1130 16.35 -52.31 20.01
C ARG A 1130 17.37 -53.19 20.74
N ILE A 1131 17.42 -54.45 20.35
CA ILE A 1131 18.37 -55.45 20.85
C ILE A 1131 19.23 -56.02 19.73
N ASP A 1132 20.31 -56.71 20.08
CA ASP A 1132 21.17 -57.38 19.13
C ASP A 1132 20.64 -58.78 18.81
N ALA A 1133 20.80 -59.23 17.57
CA ALA A 1133 20.29 -60.50 17.09
C ALA A 1133 20.87 -61.71 17.83
N ASN A 1134 22.10 -61.60 18.34
CA ASN A 1134 22.73 -62.62 19.17
C ASN A 1134 22.10 -62.75 20.57
N GLU A 1135 21.32 -61.77 21.03
CA GLU A 1135 20.60 -61.77 22.32
C GLU A 1135 19.20 -62.40 22.22
N LEU A 1136 18.70 -62.67 21.01
CA LEU A 1136 17.41 -63.31 20.79
C LEU A 1136 17.45 -64.81 21.14
N ASN A 1137 16.46 -65.27 21.91
CA ASN A 1137 16.30 -66.68 22.24
C ASN A 1137 15.03 -67.31 21.63
N ALA A 1138 14.26 -66.54 20.86
CA ALA A 1138 13.15 -67.10 20.09
C ALA A 1138 13.64 -68.25 19.19
N LYS A 1139 12.84 -69.30 18.96
CA LYS A 1139 13.19 -70.36 18.00
C LYS A 1139 12.87 -69.97 16.56
N VAL A 1140 11.72 -69.34 16.37
CA VAL A 1140 11.19 -68.87 15.08
C VAL A 1140 10.81 -67.40 15.18
N ILE A 1141 11.16 -66.63 14.16
CA ILE A 1141 10.64 -65.27 13.95
C ILE A 1141 9.68 -65.31 12.77
N GLY A 1142 8.48 -64.76 12.93
CA GLY A 1142 7.56 -64.48 11.83
C GLY A 1142 7.41 -62.98 11.63
N GLU A 1143 7.76 -62.48 10.45
CA GLU A 1143 7.70 -61.05 10.09
C GLU A 1143 6.45 -60.74 9.25
N GLY A 1144 5.27 -60.80 9.87
CA GLY A 1144 4.03 -60.40 9.21
C GLY A 1144 3.96 -58.90 8.90
N ALA A 1145 4.60 -58.07 9.73
CA ALA A 1145 4.79 -56.63 9.50
C ALA A 1145 6.19 -56.35 8.91
N ASN A 1146 6.33 -55.19 8.26
CA ASN A 1146 7.60 -54.79 7.65
C ASN A 1146 8.63 -54.34 8.70
N LEU A 1147 9.90 -54.64 8.40
CA LEU A 1147 11.10 -54.10 9.04
C LEU A 1147 11.27 -54.44 10.54
N GLY A 1148 10.80 -55.61 10.98
CA GLY A 1148 10.99 -56.09 12.36
C GLY A 1148 12.47 -56.28 12.72
N VAL A 1149 13.23 -56.82 11.76
CA VAL A 1149 14.63 -57.25 11.90
C VAL A 1149 15.49 -56.68 10.75
N THR A 1150 16.68 -56.15 11.03
CA THR A 1150 17.60 -55.71 9.94
C THR A 1150 18.10 -56.90 9.12
N GLN A 1151 18.50 -56.67 7.86
CA GLN A 1151 19.01 -57.75 7.01
C GLN A 1151 20.26 -58.43 7.63
N ALA A 1152 21.17 -57.64 8.21
CA ALA A 1152 22.33 -58.18 8.90
C ALA A 1152 21.93 -58.99 10.16
N ALA A 1153 20.91 -58.53 10.91
CA ALA A 1153 20.38 -59.25 12.06
C ALA A 1153 19.78 -60.60 11.69
N ARG A 1154 19.05 -60.68 10.56
CA ARG A 1154 18.49 -61.96 10.06
C ARG A 1154 19.61 -62.99 9.84
N ILE A 1155 20.71 -62.57 9.23
CA ILE A 1155 21.88 -63.42 8.99
C ILE A 1155 22.52 -63.85 10.31
N GLU A 1156 22.74 -62.92 11.25
CA GLU A 1156 23.33 -63.24 12.57
C GLU A 1156 22.45 -64.20 13.38
N TYR A 1157 21.14 -63.96 13.43
CA TYR A 1157 20.18 -64.82 14.12
C TYR A 1157 20.07 -66.20 13.47
N ALA A 1158 20.02 -66.27 12.14
CA ALA A 1158 20.01 -67.53 11.41
C ALA A 1158 21.29 -68.35 11.65
N ARG A 1159 22.47 -67.70 11.74
CA ARG A 1159 23.74 -68.35 12.10
C ARG A 1159 23.77 -68.90 13.52
N LYS A 1160 23.03 -68.28 14.46
CA LYS A 1160 22.81 -68.81 15.82
C LYS A 1160 21.88 -70.05 15.83
N GLY A 1161 21.24 -70.37 14.71
CA GLY A 1161 20.32 -71.51 14.56
C GLY A 1161 18.84 -71.13 14.63
N GLY A 1162 18.52 -69.84 14.76
CA GLY A 1162 17.15 -69.34 14.67
C GLY A 1162 16.57 -69.50 13.26
N ARG A 1163 15.24 -69.59 13.15
CA ARG A 1163 14.54 -69.66 11.86
C ARG A 1163 13.87 -68.32 11.57
N VAL A 1164 14.23 -67.69 10.46
CA VAL A 1164 13.72 -66.40 10.03
C VAL A 1164 13.79 -66.32 8.51
N ASN A 1165 12.75 -65.77 7.90
CA ASN A 1165 12.77 -65.29 6.51
C ASN A 1165 12.80 -63.76 6.52
N ALA A 1166 13.03 -63.15 5.37
CA ALA A 1166 12.81 -61.72 5.24
C ALA A 1166 11.31 -61.41 5.22
N ASP A 1167 10.93 -60.27 5.79
CA ASP A 1167 9.57 -59.74 5.81
C ASP A 1167 8.88 -59.74 4.44
N PHE A 1168 9.58 -59.36 3.36
CA PHE A 1168 9.03 -59.36 2.01
C PHE A 1168 8.67 -60.75 1.47
N VAL A 1169 9.15 -61.83 2.11
CA VAL A 1169 8.72 -63.22 1.84
C VAL A 1169 7.49 -63.56 2.68
N ASP A 1170 7.57 -63.30 3.99
CA ASP A 1170 6.50 -63.65 4.93
C ASP A 1170 5.20 -62.87 4.62
N ASN A 1171 5.30 -61.59 4.27
CA ASN A 1171 4.14 -60.73 4.03
C ASN A 1171 3.85 -60.46 2.53
N SER A 1172 4.39 -61.29 1.62
CA SER A 1172 4.20 -61.15 0.17
C SER A 1172 2.74 -61.32 -0.26
N ALA A 1173 1.96 -62.10 0.47
CA ALA A 1173 0.56 -62.44 0.17
C ALA A 1173 -0.34 -61.22 -0.08
N GLY A 1174 -0.12 -60.14 0.66
CA GLY A 1174 -0.87 -58.90 0.44
C GLY A 1174 -0.63 -58.28 -0.93
N VAL A 1175 0.63 -58.25 -1.39
CA VAL A 1175 0.97 -57.68 -2.71
C VAL A 1175 0.51 -58.60 -3.85
N ASP A 1176 0.59 -59.92 -3.67
CA ASP A 1176 0.12 -60.91 -4.63
C ASP A 1176 -1.42 -60.83 -4.82
N SER A 1177 -2.17 -60.70 -3.71
CA SER A 1177 -3.63 -60.49 -3.76
C SER A 1177 -4.02 -59.20 -4.49
N SER A 1178 -3.27 -58.11 -4.26
CA SER A 1178 -3.48 -56.86 -5.00
C SER A 1178 -3.13 -57.00 -6.49
N ASP A 1179 -2.20 -57.87 -6.87
CA ASP A 1179 -1.88 -58.11 -8.27
C ASP A 1179 -3.00 -58.82 -9.01
N HIS A 1180 -3.57 -59.85 -8.39
CA HIS A 1180 -4.77 -60.49 -8.89
C HIS A 1180 -5.94 -59.51 -9.04
N GLU A 1181 -6.17 -58.65 -8.04
CA GLU A 1181 -7.22 -57.62 -8.11
C GLU A 1181 -7.07 -56.75 -9.36
N VAL A 1182 -5.89 -56.15 -9.56
CA VAL A 1182 -5.68 -55.22 -10.68
C VAL A 1182 -5.74 -55.94 -12.01
N ASN A 1183 -5.16 -57.14 -12.14
CA ASN A 1183 -5.21 -57.90 -13.38
C ASN A 1183 -6.65 -58.32 -13.76
N ILE A 1184 -7.46 -58.71 -12.79
CA ILE A 1184 -8.89 -59.02 -13.01
C ILE A 1184 -9.64 -57.75 -13.43
N LYS A 1185 -9.40 -56.61 -12.77
CA LYS A 1185 -10.04 -55.34 -13.14
C LYS A 1185 -9.62 -54.88 -14.54
N ILE A 1186 -8.33 -54.95 -14.89
CA ILE A 1186 -7.84 -54.66 -16.24
C ILE A 1186 -8.56 -55.51 -17.29
N LEU A 1187 -8.74 -56.82 -17.01
CA LEU A 1187 -9.45 -57.73 -17.91
C LEU A 1187 -10.94 -57.36 -18.08
N LEU A 1188 -11.61 -56.92 -17.02
CA LEU A 1188 -13.06 -56.67 -17.02
C LEU A 1188 -13.45 -55.23 -17.40
N ASN A 1189 -12.56 -54.25 -17.21
CA ASN A 1189 -12.84 -52.84 -17.47
C ASN A 1189 -13.28 -52.53 -18.91
N PRO A 1190 -12.70 -53.14 -19.96
CA PRO A 1190 -13.20 -52.97 -21.33
C PRO A 1190 -14.68 -53.34 -21.48
N MET A 1191 -15.12 -54.43 -20.86
CA MET A 1191 -16.52 -54.85 -20.89
C MET A 1191 -17.46 -53.83 -20.23
N VAL A 1192 -17.00 -53.18 -19.15
CA VAL A 1192 -17.75 -52.12 -18.47
C VAL A 1192 -17.81 -50.86 -19.33
N ARG A 1193 -16.71 -50.46 -19.96
CA ARG A 1193 -16.66 -49.29 -20.85
C ARG A 1193 -17.54 -49.43 -22.08
N GLU A 1194 -17.54 -50.61 -22.69
CA GLU A 1194 -18.38 -50.93 -23.85
C GLU A 1194 -19.87 -51.10 -23.48
N GLY A 1195 -20.21 -51.05 -22.20
CA GLY A 1195 -21.58 -51.23 -21.70
C GLY A 1195 -22.09 -52.67 -21.73
N SER A 1196 -21.21 -53.64 -22.02
CA SER A 1196 -21.54 -55.08 -22.04
C SER A 1196 -21.64 -55.70 -20.64
N MET A 1197 -21.12 -55.02 -19.61
CA MET A 1197 -21.21 -55.38 -18.19
C MET A 1197 -21.50 -54.14 -17.35
N LYS A 1198 -22.38 -54.23 -16.34
CA LYS A 1198 -22.55 -53.12 -15.37
C LYS A 1198 -21.44 -53.16 -14.33
N LEU A 1199 -21.07 -51.99 -13.79
CA LEU A 1199 -20.06 -51.88 -12.73
C LEU A 1199 -20.41 -52.75 -11.50
N ASP A 1200 -21.68 -52.77 -11.09
CA ASP A 1200 -22.15 -53.59 -9.96
C ASP A 1200 -22.01 -55.11 -10.22
N ASP A 1201 -22.23 -55.55 -11.46
CA ASP A 1201 -22.08 -56.95 -11.86
C ASP A 1201 -20.59 -57.35 -11.83
N ARG A 1202 -19.69 -56.47 -12.29
CA ARG A 1202 -18.23 -56.64 -12.19
C ARG A 1202 -17.79 -56.77 -10.74
N ASN A 1203 -18.26 -55.87 -9.87
CA ASN A 1203 -17.89 -55.88 -8.44
C ASN A 1203 -18.40 -57.15 -7.75
N THR A 1204 -19.62 -57.62 -8.07
CA THR A 1204 -20.18 -58.88 -7.57
C THR A 1204 -19.33 -60.09 -7.99
N LEU A 1205 -18.88 -60.11 -9.25
CA LEU A 1205 -17.98 -61.16 -9.75
C LEU A 1205 -16.64 -61.13 -9.00
N LEU A 1206 -16.04 -59.96 -8.80
CA LEU A 1206 -14.77 -59.81 -8.08
C LEU A 1206 -14.88 -60.33 -6.64
N GLU A 1207 -15.94 -59.96 -5.91
CA GLU A 1207 -16.20 -60.45 -4.54
C GLU A 1207 -16.33 -61.98 -4.50
N SER A 1208 -17.00 -62.58 -5.49
CA SER A 1208 -17.18 -64.04 -5.57
C SER A 1208 -15.86 -64.82 -5.73
N MET A 1209 -14.80 -64.18 -6.23
CA MET A 1209 -13.49 -64.80 -6.46
C MET A 1209 -12.57 -64.74 -5.23
N THR A 1210 -12.98 -64.10 -4.13
CA THR A 1210 -12.13 -63.86 -2.94
C THR A 1210 -11.43 -65.12 -2.42
N ASP A 1211 -12.17 -66.22 -2.23
CA ASP A 1211 -11.60 -67.46 -1.70
C ASP A 1211 -10.67 -68.15 -2.72
N THR A 1212 -10.97 -68.05 -4.01
CA THR A 1212 -10.13 -68.59 -5.09
C THR A 1212 -8.80 -67.83 -5.17
N VAL A 1213 -8.83 -66.49 -5.12
CA VAL A 1213 -7.62 -65.67 -5.08
C VAL A 1213 -6.82 -65.96 -3.81
N ALA A 1214 -7.48 -66.08 -2.65
CA ALA A 1214 -6.82 -66.45 -1.40
C ALA A 1214 -6.07 -67.78 -1.52
N HIS A 1215 -6.66 -68.76 -2.20
CA HIS A 1215 -6.04 -70.06 -2.39
C HIS A 1215 -4.77 -69.98 -3.23
N HIS A 1216 -4.83 -69.33 -4.39
CA HIS A 1216 -3.67 -69.16 -5.28
C HIS A 1216 -2.53 -68.40 -4.61
N VAL A 1217 -2.84 -67.30 -3.93
CA VAL A 1217 -1.85 -66.52 -3.19
C VAL A 1217 -1.15 -67.36 -2.11
N LEU A 1218 -1.90 -68.13 -1.33
CA LEU A 1218 -1.30 -68.96 -0.27
C LEU A 1218 -0.52 -70.16 -0.80
N GLU A 1219 -0.91 -70.71 -1.95
CA GLU A 1219 -0.12 -71.70 -2.68
C GLU A 1219 1.24 -71.12 -3.10
N HIS A 1220 1.24 -69.90 -3.65
CA HIS A 1220 2.49 -69.19 -3.94
C HIS A 1220 3.36 -68.99 -2.69
N ASN A 1221 2.80 -68.56 -1.55
CA ASN A 1221 3.57 -68.43 -0.29
C ASN A 1221 4.16 -69.77 0.17
N TYR A 1222 3.41 -70.86 0.03
CA TYR A 1222 3.87 -72.19 0.40
C TYR A 1222 5.05 -72.64 -0.48
N ASP A 1223 4.97 -72.40 -1.78
CA ASP A 1223 6.01 -72.77 -2.74
C ASP A 1223 7.24 -71.85 -2.66
N GLN A 1224 7.06 -70.56 -2.39
CA GLN A 1224 8.17 -69.60 -2.18
C GLN A 1224 9.05 -70.03 -1.00
N THR A 1225 8.43 -70.34 0.14
CA THR A 1225 9.18 -70.80 1.32
C THR A 1225 9.81 -72.17 1.08
N LEU A 1226 9.18 -73.04 0.27
CA LEU A 1226 9.79 -74.28 -0.20
C LEU A 1226 11.05 -74.04 -1.03
N ALA A 1227 10.98 -73.14 -2.00
CA ALA A 1227 12.11 -72.79 -2.85
C ALA A 1227 13.29 -72.25 -2.02
N ILE A 1228 13.03 -71.38 -1.05
CA ILE A 1228 14.07 -70.85 -0.15
C ILE A 1228 14.70 -71.98 0.69
N THR A 1229 13.89 -72.89 1.25
CA THR A 1229 14.42 -74.04 2.00
C THR A 1229 15.31 -74.92 1.11
N ILE A 1230 14.88 -75.22 -0.12
CA ILE A 1230 15.66 -76.01 -1.07
C ILE A 1230 16.97 -75.30 -1.45
N ALA A 1231 16.90 -74.00 -1.76
CA ALA A 1231 18.07 -73.20 -2.08
C ALA A 1231 19.06 -73.12 -0.91
N LYS A 1232 18.56 -73.05 0.33
CA LYS A 1232 19.39 -73.10 1.54
C LYS A 1232 20.10 -74.45 1.69
N GLU A 1233 19.42 -75.55 1.41
CA GLU A 1233 19.98 -76.91 1.52
C GLU A 1233 21.15 -77.11 0.54
N HIS A 1234 21.07 -76.52 -0.66
CA HIS A 1234 22.11 -76.61 -1.71
C HIS A 1234 23.08 -75.42 -1.76
N ALA A 1235 22.97 -74.48 -0.82
CA ALA A 1235 23.69 -73.20 -0.88
C ALA A 1235 25.23 -73.34 -0.90
N VAL A 1236 25.76 -74.43 -0.35
CA VAL A 1236 27.21 -74.71 -0.34
C VAL A 1236 27.66 -75.24 -1.71
N GLU A 1237 26.86 -76.09 -2.35
CA GLU A 1237 27.13 -76.61 -3.69
C GLU A 1237 26.98 -75.53 -4.78
N ASP A 1238 26.08 -74.56 -4.58
CA ASP A 1238 25.75 -73.53 -5.58
C ASP A 1238 26.61 -72.26 -5.51
N LEU A 1239 27.67 -72.23 -4.70
CA LEU A 1239 28.54 -71.05 -4.52
C LEU A 1239 29.08 -70.48 -5.84
N ASP A 1240 29.61 -71.33 -6.73
CA ASP A 1240 30.13 -70.90 -8.04
C ASP A 1240 29.02 -70.33 -8.96
N ALA A 1241 27.79 -70.84 -8.83
CA ALA A 1241 26.65 -70.32 -9.59
C ALA A 1241 26.21 -68.95 -9.05
N HIS A 1242 26.20 -68.78 -7.73
CA HIS A 1242 25.94 -67.49 -7.09
C HIS A 1242 27.00 -66.44 -7.42
N GLU A 1243 28.29 -66.81 -7.44
CA GLU A 1243 29.37 -65.90 -7.85
C GLU A 1243 29.18 -65.43 -9.29
N ARG A 1244 28.96 -66.34 -10.24
CA ARG A 1244 28.67 -65.98 -11.64
C ARG A 1244 27.42 -65.12 -11.79
N LEU A 1245 26.39 -65.36 -10.99
CA LEU A 1245 25.19 -64.54 -10.99
C LEU A 1245 25.50 -63.13 -10.48
N MET A 1246 26.26 -62.99 -9.40
CA MET A 1246 26.70 -61.69 -8.87
C MET A 1246 27.56 -60.94 -9.89
N GLU A 1247 28.57 -61.59 -10.48
CA GLU A 1247 29.42 -60.98 -11.52
C GLU A 1247 28.60 -60.52 -12.73
N ARG A 1248 27.63 -61.32 -13.17
CA ARG A 1248 26.75 -60.94 -14.27
C ARG A 1248 25.86 -59.75 -13.90
N LEU A 1249 25.25 -59.76 -12.71
CA LEU A 1249 24.43 -58.65 -12.24
C LEU A 1249 25.27 -57.37 -12.11
N GLU A 1250 26.51 -57.44 -11.62
CA GLU A 1250 27.44 -56.31 -11.57
C GLU A 1250 27.87 -55.80 -12.96
N GLN A 1251 28.02 -56.69 -13.94
CA GLN A 1251 28.29 -56.30 -15.32
C GLN A 1251 27.08 -55.66 -16.01
N ASP A 1252 25.88 -56.16 -15.72
CA ASP A 1252 24.62 -55.68 -16.28
C ASP A 1252 24.16 -54.35 -15.64
N GLY A 1253 24.76 -53.95 -14.51
CA GLY A 1253 24.61 -52.63 -13.86
C GLY A 1253 23.73 -52.65 -12.62
#